data_AF-A0A8S2ATR6-F1
#
_entry.id   AF-A0A8S2ATR6-F1
#
_cell.length_a   1.000
_cell.length_b   1.000
_cell.length_c   1.000
_cell.angle_alpha   90.00
_cell.angle_beta   90.00
_cell.angle_gamma   90.00
#
_symmetry.space_group_name_H-M   'P 1'
#
loop_
_entity.id
_entity.type
_entity.pdbx_description
1 polymer ?
#
loop_
_entity_poly.entity_id
_entity_poly.type
_entity_poly.pdbx_seq_one_letter_code
_entity_poly.pdbx_strand_id
1 'polypeptide(L)'
;MASISLLQVSVATLCFLILHYFLFKKPHGRFRRNWPVLRMLPALLKALHRIYDYSVKILETSDLTFPFKGPRFAGMDMLITVDPANIHHIMSSSFSNYIKGPEFQDVFDVLGDSFITTDSELWKNMRKSYQAILHTQEFQRFSMSTMTSKLKDGLVPLLNHFAEEGTTLDLQGVFGRFTFDTICILVTGSDPRSLSIKMPEDEFAKALDDVGEAILYRHVKPRFLWKLQNWMRFGQEKKLIEANATFDRVCAKYISAKREEIKRSQGVSNGESEDLLTSIIKIDTTKYNLLNPSDDKFLRDNILAFILAGRDTTATALSWFFWLLSENPQVVAKIRQEIINTDLSRTGNGQENWDKLVYLHGALCEAMRLYPPVSFGRKSPIKSDVLPSGHKVNANSKIIICLYALGRMRAVWGEDASQFKPERWITENGGIKHEPSYKFLSFNAGPRTCLGKHLAMTQMKIVAVEILRNYDIKKRLCFRNRVPIVVKEQALTEVLGFLSPKPTSLMATKVSVSPTSLIDQIVVPGDVVFDLSNMTNQTIKLGSGLRQDNDAISAMRAGKLSYCKPNKYWVESSHKRYIPRPEDHVLGIVVDSKTDNFWVDIKGPQLALLPVLAFEGGTRRNIPKFEASTLLYLRVVKTNTGMNPELSCTDASGKAALFGPLRDGFMFETSTGLSRMLLSSPTCPVIEALGKKLSFEIAVGLNGRVWVNSAAPRTVIIVANAMMNSESLSGTQQRIMVEKLLAKISD
;
A
#
# COMPACT_ATOMS: atom_id res chain seq x y z
N MET A 1 38.62 57.17 -26.61
CA MET A 1 38.67 55.69 -26.78
C MET A 1 38.12 55.07 -25.50
N ALA A 2 36.86 54.65 -25.50
CA ALA A 2 36.24 54.03 -24.33
C ALA A 2 36.69 52.56 -24.27
N SER A 3 37.44 52.20 -23.23
CA SER A 3 37.88 50.84 -22.96
C SER A 3 36.68 49.98 -22.61
N ILE A 4 36.21 49.19 -23.58
CA ILE A 4 35.27 48.10 -23.31
C ILE A 4 35.96 47.18 -22.31
N SER A 5 35.44 47.11 -21.08
CA SER A 5 36.09 46.36 -20.02
C SER A 5 36.05 44.87 -20.35
N LEU A 6 37.11 44.16 -19.98
CA LEU A 6 37.22 42.70 -20.16
C LEU A 6 35.98 41.96 -19.59
N LEU A 7 35.34 42.56 -18.58
CA LEU A 7 34.10 42.09 -17.97
C LEU A 7 32.91 42.12 -18.94
N GLN A 8 32.73 43.21 -19.71
CA GLN A 8 31.63 43.32 -20.67
C GLN A 8 31.79 42.33 -21.83
N VAL A 9 33.02 42.14 -22.31
CA VAL A 9 33.32 41.12 -23.34
C VAL A 9 33.07 39.73 -22.78
N SER A 10 33.45 39.46 -21.53
CA SER A 10 33.21 38.16 -20.89
C SER A 10 31.72 37.86 -20.70
N VAL A 11 30.92 38.85 -20.28
CA VAL A 11 29.46 38.70 -20.13
C VAL A 11 28.80 38.52 -21.49
N ALA A 12 29.18 39.32 -22.50
CA ALA A 12 28.63 39.18 -23.85
C ALA A 12 28.96 37.82 -24.48
N THR A 13 30.20 37.33 -24.28
CA THR A 13 30.63 36.00 -24.76
C THR A 13 29.90 34.88 -24.02
N LEU A 14 29.69 35.01 -22.71
CA LEU A 14 28.90 34.06 -21.92
C LEU A 14 27.43 34.04 -22.40
N CYS A 15 26.82 35.20 -22.60
CA CYS A 15 25.47 35.33 -23.15
C CYS A 15 25.36 34.74 -24.56
N PHE A 16 26.37 34.97 -25.42
CA PHE A 16 26.43 34.42 -26.77
C PHE A 16 26.59 32.90 -26.77
N LEU A 17 27.46 32.33 -25.94
CA LEU A 17 27.63 30.88 -25.79
C LEU A 17 26.36 30.22 -25.24
N ILE A 18 25.68 30.88 -24.31
CA ILE A 18 24.37 30.45 -23.81
C ILE A 18 23.37 30.47 -24.97
N LEU A 19 23.20 31.59 -25.69
CA LEU A 19 22.27 31.71 -26.81
C LEU A 19 22.57 30.70 -27.94
N HIS A 20 23.84 30.52 -28.28
CA HIS A 20 24.31 29.58 -29.30
C HIS A 20 24.01 28.13 -28.90
N TYR A 21 24.20 27.77 -27.62
CA TYR A 21 23.79 26.47 -27.08
C TYR A 21 22.26 26.26 -27.08
N PHE A 22 21.48 27.33 -26.93
CA PHE A 22 20.02 27.30 -27.06
C PHE A 22 19.55 27.14 -28.51
N LEU A 23 20.24 27.75 -29.48
CA LEU A 23 19.85 27.83 -30.88
C LEU A 23 20.33 26.65 -31.74
N PHE A 24 21.52 26.10 -31.50
CA PHE A 24 22.16 25.17 -32.47
C PHE A 24 22.11 23.67 -32.11
N LYS A 25 21.61 23.28 -30.92
CA LYS A 25 21.37 21.85 -30.62
C LYS A 25 19.94 21.43 -30.99
N LYS A 26 19.77 20.77 -32.13
CA LYS A 26 18.53 20.04 -32.48
C LYS A 26 18.21 19.00 -31.40
N PRO A 27 17.00 18.97 -30.80
CA PRO A 27 16.73 18.20 -29.60
C PRO A 27 16.31 16.77 -29.95
N HIS A 28 17.19 15.79 -29.74
CA HIS A 28 16.74 14.44 -29.43
C HIS A 28 16.45 14.37 -27.92
N GLY A 29 15.17 14.28 -27.57
CA GLY A 29 14.69 14.12 -26.19
C GLY A 29 14.78 15.39 -25.31
N ARG A 30 13.82 16.32 -25.46
CA ARG A 30 13.71 17.57 -24.66
C ARG A 30 13.75 17.38 -23.13
N PHE A 31 13.47 16.18 -22.62
CA PHE A 31 13.14 15.91 -21.22
C PHE A 31 14.32 15.62 -20.30
N ARG A 32 15.48 15.21 -20.83
CA ARG A 32 16.71 14.95 -20.05
C ARG A 32 17.69 16.13 -20.04
N ARG A 33 17.22 17.33 -20.43
CA ARG A 33 18.09 18.51 -20.51
C ARG A 33 18.48 18.97 -19.11
N ASN A 34 19.69 18.60 -18.70
CA ASN A 34 20.29 18.99 -17.44
C ASN A 34 21.08 20.30 -17.64
N TRP A 35 20.49 21.42 -17.26
CA TRP A 35 21.13 22.74 -17.37
C TRP A 35 22.32 22.86 -16.39
N PRO A 36 23.42 23.56 -16.74
CA PRO A 36 24.63 23.60 -15.89
C PRO A 36 24.39 24.08 -14.45
N VAL A 37 23.53 25.07 -14.26
CA VAL A 37 23.20 25.68 -12.95
C VAL A 37 21.79 25.27 -12.49
N LEU A 38 20.79 25.50 -13.33
CA LEU A 38 19.37 25.25 -13.02
C LEU A 38 18.96 23.77 -13.13
N ARG A 39 19.87 22.89 -13.58
CA ARG A 39 19.64 21.46 -13.81
C ARG A 39 18.30 21.18 -14.48
N MET A 40 17.40 20.41 -13.90
CA MET A 40 16.12 20.03 -14.51
C MET A 40 14.96 20.95 -14.13
N LEU A 41 15.21 22.00 -13.32
CA LEU A 41 14.18 22.91 -12.83
C LEU A 41 13.40 23.63 -13.93
N PRO A 42 14.00 24.15 -15.02
CA PRO A 42 13.23 24.85 -16.05
C PRO A 42 12.21 23.94 -16.75
N ALA A 43 12.55 22.66 -16.92
CA ALA A 43 11.63 21.67 -17.48
C ALA A 43 10.47 21.38 -16.51
N LEU A 44 10.76 21.28 -15.20
CA LEU A 44 9.74 21.13 -14.16
C LEU A 44 8.78 22.33 -14.12
N LEU A 45 9.29 23.56 -14.14
CA LEU A 45 8.47 24.78 -14.12
C LEU A 45 7.56 24.87 -15.35
N LYS A 46 8.07 24.52 -16.54
CA LYS A 46 7.25 24.47 -17.76
C LYS A 46 6.16 23.41 -17.70
N ALA A 47 6.41 22.30 -17.01
CA ALA A 47 5.48 21.18 -16.88
C ALA A 47 4.57 21.26 -15.64
N LEU A 48 4.70 22.30 -14.79
CA LEU A 48 4.06 22.35 -13.47
C LEU A 48 2.53 22.28 -13.55
N HIS A 49 1.92 23.03 -14.47
CA HIS A 49 0.47 23.01 -14.75
C HIS A 49 -0.06 21.64 -15.22
N ARG A 50 0.83 20.72 -15.61
CA ARG A 50 0.50 19.34 -16.04
C ARG A 50 1.36 18.31 -15.31
N ILE A 51 1.74 18.61 -14.06
CA ILE A 51 2.72 17.82 -13.31
C ILE A 51 2.32 16.34 -13.22
N TYR A 52 1.02 16.06 -13.11
CA TYR A 52 0.48 14.70 -13.03
C TYR A 52 0.68 13.93 -14.34
N ASP A 53 0.12 14.40 -15.45
CA ASP A 53 0.32 13.81 -16.79
C ASP A 53 1.79 13.67 -17.15
N TYR A 54 2.57 14.71 -16.81
CA TYR A 54 3.99 14.76 -17.07
C TYR A 54 4.75 13.69 -16.28
N SER A 55 4.37 13.47 -15.01
CA SER A 55 4.93 12.41 -14.18
C SER A 55 4.63 11.03 -14.77
N VAL A 56 3.39 10.79 -15.25
CA VAL A 56 3.03 9.53 -15.93
C VAL A 56 3.99 9.28 -17.10
N LYS A 57 4.09 10.25 -18.02
CA LYS A 57 4.91 10.11 -19.23
C LYS A 57 6.39 9.88 -18.93
N ILE A 58 6.95 10.60 -17.97
CA ILE A 58 8.37 10.44 -17.60
C ILE A 58 8.61 9.04 -17.03
N LEU A 59 7.77 8.61 -16.11
CA LEU A 59 7.96 7.35 -15.40
C LEU A 59 7.74 6.14 -16.31
N GLU A 60 6.83 6.22 -17.28
CA GLU A 60 6.69 5.20 -18.34
C GLU A 60 7.96 5.07 -19.20
N THR A 61 8.65 6.18 -19.48
CA THR A 61 9.89 6.18 -20.29
C THR A 61 11.18 5.95 -19.48
N SER A 62 11.07 5.80 -18.16
CA SER A 62 12.21 5.71 -17.24
C SER A 62 12.13 4.45 -16.36
N ASP A 63 11.57 3.36 -16.88
CA ASP A 63 11.45 2.09 -16.15
C ASP A 63 10.87 2.26 -14.73
N LEU A 64 9.81 3.07 -14.61
CA LEU A 64 9.07 3.35 -13.38
C LEU A 64 9.84 4.12 -12.28
N THR A 65 11.11 4.47 -12.49
CA THR A 65 11.92 5.22 -11.50
C THR A 65 12.77 6.29 -12.16
N PHE A 66 12.63 7.54 -11.71
CA PHE A 66 13.26 8.70 -12.32
C PHE A 66 14.02 9.58 -11.31
N PRO A 67 15.34 9.76 -11.48
CA PRO A 67 16.11 10.71 -10.69
C PRO A 67 15.92 12.15 -11.20
N PHE A 68 15.23 12.98 -10.42
CA PHE A 68 15.14 14.41 -10.66
C PHE A 68 16.32 15.16 -10.03
N LYS A 69 16.96 16.04 -10.81
CA LYS A 69 18.07 16.87 -10.36
C LYS A 69 17.67 18.35 -10.34
N GLY A 70 17.56 18.92 -9.15
CA GLY A 70 17.25 20.33 -8.95
C GLY A 70 18.49 21.23 -9.09
N PRO A 71 18.34 22.57 -9.00
CA PRO A 71 19.48 23.48 -9.16
C PRO A 71 20.61 23.16 -8.20
N ARG A 72 21.85 23.39 -8.65
CA ARG A 72 23.03 23.20 -7.78
C ARG A 72 22.85 24.03 -6.50
N PHE A 73 23.16 23.42 -5.36
CA PHE A 73 23.06 24.00 -4.00
C PHE A 73 21.63 24.28 -3.47
N ALA A 74 20.57 23.97 -4.22
CA ALA A 74 19.20 24.17 -3.75
C ALA A 74 18.62 23.02 -2.90
N GLY A 75 19.33 21.88 -2.78
CA GLY A 75 18.84 20.71 -2.02
C GLY A 75 17.55 20.11 -2.60
N MET A 76 17.32 20.27 -3.90
CA MET A 76 16.07 19.86 -4.59
C MET A 76 16.24 18.57 -5.42
N ASP A 77 17.31 17.81 -5.20
CA ASP A 77 17.45 16.49 -5.82
C ASP A 77 16.44 15.52 -5.21
N MET A 78 15.72 14.77 -6.06
CA MET A 78 14.68 13.83 -5.65
C MET A 78 14.74 12.56 -6.50
N LEU A 79 14.39 11.42 -5.92
CA LEU A 79 14.13 10.19 -6.67
C LEU A 79 12.62 9.96 -6.72
N ILE A 80 12.05 9.90 -7.91
CA ILE A 80 10.61 9.68 -8.11
C ILE A 80 10.42 8.20 -8.50
N THR A 81 9.55 7.46 -7.83
CA THR A 81 9.31 6.03 -8.13
C THR A 81 7.82 5.70 -8.15
N VAL A 82 7.46 4.81 -9.07
CA VAL A 82 6.15 4.12 -9.14
C VAL A 82 6.32 2.62 -9.31
N ASP A 83 7.54 2.10 -9.15
CA ASP A 83 7.81 0.68 -9.12
C ASP A 83 7.24 0.04 -7.82
N PRO A 84 6.29 -0.91 -7.92
CA PRO A 84 5.71 -1.59 -6.76
C PRO A 84 6.75 -2.30 -5.88
N ALA A 85 7.86 -2.78 -6.43
CA ALA A 85 8.93 -3.43 -5.67
C ALA A 85 9.68 -2.41 -4.80
N ASN A 86 10.04 -1.25 -5.38
CA ASN A 86 10.62 -0.14 -4.62
C ASN A 86 9.65 0.34 -3.51
N ILE A 87 8.36 0.49 -3.83
CA ILE A 87 7.35 0.93 -2.86
C ILE A 87 7.21 -0.09 -1.73
N HIS A 88 7.15 -1.40 -2.04
CA HIS A 88 7.11 -2.45 -1.02
C HIS A 88 8.36 -2.38 -0.12
N HIS A 89 9.54 -2.15 -0.70
CA HIS A 89 10.79 -2.03 0.07
C HIS A 89 10.75 -0.85 1.04
N ILE A 90 10.38 0.32 0.54
CA ILE A 90 10.36 1.58 1.29
C ILE A 90 9.28 1.56 2.38
N MET A 91 8.09 1.05 2.05
CA MET A 91 6.91 1.17 2.92
C MET A 91 6.72 -0.02 3.86
N SER A 92 7.33 -1.17 3.56
CA SER A 92 7.15 -2.41 4.32
C SER A 92 8.46 -3.04 4.75
N SER A 93 9.25 -3.65 3.85
CA SER A 93 10.36 -4.53 4.27
C SER A 93 11.53 -3.78 4.93
N SER A 94 11.78 -2.53 4.55
CA SER A 94 12.82 -1.68 5.13
C SER A 94 12.22 -0.44 5.83
N PHE A 95 10.98 -0.55 6.31
CA PHE A 95 10.22 0.58 6.86
C PHE A 95 10.97 1.43 7.89
N SER A 96 11.73 0.80 8.80
CA SER A 96 12.50 1.51 9.84
C SER A 96 13.57 2.43 9.28
N ASN A 97 14.08 2.16 8.07
CA ASN A 97 15.03 3.03 7.39
C ASN A 97 14.33 4.22 6.73
N TYR A 98 13.06 4.11 6.32
CA TYR A 98 12.36 5.13 5.51
C TYR A 98 11.32 5.91 6.31
N ILE A 99 11.79 6.98 6.93
CA ILE A 99 10.98 7.93 7.70
C ILE A 99 10.41 9.04 6.81
N LYS A 100 9.57 9.92 7.37
CA LYS A 100 9.20 11.18 6.70
C LYS A 100 10.33 12.21 6.84
N GLY A 101 10.91 12.27 8.03
CA GLY A 101 12.14 13.03 8.31
C GLY A 101 11.92 14.52 8.61
N PRO A 102 12.97 15.21 9.09
CA PRO A 102 12.86 16.56 9.66
C PRO A 102 12.45 17.62 8.64
N GLU A 103 12.84 17.48 7.37
CA GLU A 103 12.41 18.42 6.34
C GLU A 103 10.94 18.21 5.94
N PHE A 104 10.36 17.02 6.12
CA PHE A 104 8.91 16.86 6.02
C PHE A 104 8.22 17.60 7.17
N GLN A 105 8.73 17.45 8.40
CA GLN A 105 8.19 18.16 9.56
C GLN A 105 8.28 19.69 9.41
N ASP A 106 9.39 20.24 8.90
CA ASP A 106 9.55 21.68 8.65
C ASP A 106 8.57 22.23 7.61
N VAL A 107 8.13 21.41 6.64
CA VAL A 107 7.14 21.82 5.64
C VAL A 107 5.71 21.77 6.19
N PHE A 108 5.45 20.82 7.09
CA PHE A 108 4.14 20.57 7.73
C PHE A 108 4.10 21.04 9.20
N ASP A 109 4.90 22.05 9.54
CA ASP A 109 5.07 22.58 10.91
C ASP A 109 3.74 22.99 11.58
N VAL A 110 2.78 23.47 10.79
CA VAL A 110 1.40 23.79 11.22
C VAL A 110 0.64 22.61 11.83
N LEU A 111 1.00 21.37 11.51
CA LEU A 111 0.42 20.15 12.09
C LEU A 111 1.15 19.68 13.35
N GLY A 112 2.18 20.41 13.78
CA GLY A 112 2.98 20.13 14.96
C GLY A 112 3.43 18.67 15.06
N ASP A 113 3.30 18.08 16.24
CA ASP A 113 3.73 16.70 16.54
C ASP A 113 2.60 15.68 16.39
N SER A 114 1.81 15.78 15.32
CA SER A 114 0.69 14.86 15.05
C SER A 114 1.12 13.48 14.51
N PHE A 115 0.18 12.54 14.46
CA PHE A 115 0.41 11.21 13.86
C PHE A 115 0.80 11.27 12.36
N ILE A 116 0.57 12.40 11.69
CA ILE A 116 0.95 12.64 10.31
C ILE A 116 2.44 12.97 10.22
N THR A 117 2.96 13.87 11.04
CA THR A 117 4.32 14.43 10.92
C THR A 117 5.36 13.63 11.71
N THR A 118 4.96 13.02 12.82
CA THR A 118 5.83 12.29 13.73
C THR A 118 6.30 10.95 13.16
N ASP A 119 7.52 10.52 13.54
CA ASP A 119 8.16 9.24 13.21
C ASP A 119 8.52 8.43 14.48
N SER A 120 9.06 7.22 14.30
CA SER A 120 9.63 6.39 15.38
C SER A 120 8.65 6.04 16.52
N GLU A 121 9.11 5.98 17.78
CA GLU A 121 8.34 5.47 18.93
C GLU A 121 7.11 6.32 19.28
N LEU A 122 7.21 7.66 19.19
CA LEU A 122 6.06 8.54 19.44
C LEU A 122 4.93 8.25 18.44
N TRP A 123 5.26 8.08 17.16
CA TRP A 123 4.28 7.66 16.16
C TRP A 123 3.70 6.27 16.45
N LYS A 124 4.51 5.31 16.89
CA LYS A 124 4.01 3.96 17.24
C LYS A 124 2.99 4.02 18.39
N ASN A 125 3.25 4.82 19.42
CA ASN A 125 2.31 4.99 20.54
C ASN A 125 1.00 5.64 20.07
N MET A 126 1.07 6.75 19.32
CA MET A 126 -0.11 7.39 18.72
C MET A 126 -0.89 6.42 17.83
N ARG A 127 -0.17 5.66 16.99
CA ARG A 127 -0.77 4.72 16.06
C ARG A 127 -1.56 3.63 16.80
N LYS A 128 -0.96 3.03 17.83
CA LYS A 128 -1.60 1.96 18.61
C LYS A 128 -2.81 2.50 19.40
N SER A 129 -2.70 3.66 20.03
CA SER A 129 -3.80 4.26 20.80
C SER A 129 -4.97 4.63 19.90
N TYR A 130 -4.73 5.35 18.81
CA TYR A 130 -5.79 5.77 17.88
C TYR A 130 -6.41 4.60 17.13
N GLN A 131 -5.62 3.58 16.76
CA GLN A 131 -6.19 2.36 16.19
C GLN A 131 -7.13 1.67 17.19
N ALA A 132 -6.76 1.58 18.47
CA ALA A 132 -7.63 1.01 19.49
C ALA A 132 -8.95 1.80 19.64
N ILE A 133 -8.87 3.13 19.67
CA ILE A 133 -10.04 4.02 19.77
C ILE A 133 -10.97 3.85 18.55
N LEU A 134 -10.43 3.90 17.33
CA LEU A 134 -11.25 3.80 16.12
C LEU A 134 -11.91 2.42 15.94
N HIS A 135 -11.44 1.38 16.63
CA HIS A 135 -12.04 0.04 16.58
C HIS A 135 -13.06 -0.24 17.69
N THR A 136 -13.31 0.70 18.61
CA THR A 136 -14.35 0.54 19.64
C THR A 136 -15.74 0.54 19.00
N GLN A 137 -16.68 -0.24 19.57
CA GLN A 137 -18.04 -0.29 19.03
C GLN A 137 -18.77 1.05 19.23
N GLU A 138 -18.45 1.75 20.31
CA GLU A 138 -19.00 3.04 20.70
C GLU A 138 -18.67 4.09 19.62
N PHE A 139 -17.41 4.17 19.20
CA PHE A 139 -16.99 5.10 18.15
C PHE A 139 -17.59 4.74 16.79
N GLN A 140 -17.66 3.44 16.45
CA GLN A 140 -18.28 3.00 15.19
C GLN A 140 -19.78 3.33 15.13
N ARG A 141 -20.53 3.11 16.23
CA ARG A 141 -21.93 3.51 16.33
C ARG A 141 -22.10 5.02 16.25
N PHE A 142 -21.25 5.78 16.93
CA PHE A 142 -21.25 7.25 16.84
C PHE A 142 -21.06 7.71 15.39
N SER A 143 -20.05 7.16 14.70
CA SER A 143 -19.81 7.49 13.30
C SER A 143 -20.98 7.19 12.39
N MET A 144 -21.64 6.05 12.57
CA MET A 144 -22.80 5.70 11.75
C MET A 144 -23.97 6.64 12.03
N SER A 145 -24.21 6.97 13.30
CA SER A 145 -25.26 7.92 13.70
C SER A 145 -25.03 9.32 13.12
N THR A 146 -23.81 9.86 13.27
CA THR A 146 -23.43 11.15 12.71
C THR A 146 -23.61 11.18 11.20
N MET A 147 -23.20 10.13 10.50
CA MET A 147 -23.33 10.04 9.04
C MET A 147 -24.80 10.04 8.61
N THR A 148 -25.63 9.21 9.25
CA THR A 148 -27.07 9.13 8.94
C THR A 148 -27.80 10.44 9.20
N SER A 149 -27.54 11.10 10.34
CA SER A 149 -28.12 12.42 10.62
C SER A 149 -27.66 13.45 9.60
N LYS A 150 -26.35 13.51 9.29
CA LYS A 150 -25.85 14.50 8.32
C LYS A 150 -26.34 14.30 6.90
N LEU A 151 -26.61 13.06 6.50
CA LEU A 151 -27.30 12.80 5.24
C LEU A 151 -28.74 13.35 5.26
N LYS A 152 -29.53 12.97 6.26
CA LYS A 152 -30.96 13.32 6.36
C LYS A 152 -31.19 14.81 6.56
N ASP A 153 -30.39 15.44 7.41
CA ASP A 153 -30.62 16.82 7.87
C ASP A 153 -29.83 17.84 7.03
N GLY A 154 -28.82 17.39 6.27
CA GLY A 154 -27.91 18.27 5.53
C GLY A 154 -27.88 17.98 4.03
N LEU A 155 -27.37 16.82 3.63
CA LEU A 155 -27.10 16.51 2.22
C LEU A 155 -28.39 16.35 1.39
N VAL A 156 -29.35 15.56 1.87
CA VAL A 156 -30.60 15.28 1.14
C VAL A 156 -31.44 16.55 0.94
N PRO A 157 -31.71 17.39 1.98
CA PRO A 157 -32.47 18.63 1.79
C PRO A 157 -31.81 19.58 0.79
N LEU A 158 -30.49 19.67 0.83
CA LEU A 158 -29.74 20.47 -0.13
C LEU A 158 -29.90 19.95 -1.56
N LEU A 159 -29.71 18.65 -1.78
CA LEU A 159 -29.83 18.06 -3.11
C LEU A 159 -31.26 18.20 -3.66
N ASN A 160 -32.28 17.99 -2.83
CA ASN A 160 -33.68 18.20 -3.20
C ASN A 160 -33.93 19.64 -3.66
N HIS A 161 -33.46 20.63 -2.90
CA HIS A 161 -33.63 22.04 -3.24
C HIS A 161 -33.05 22.38 -4.62
N PHE A 162 -31.79 22.00 -4.89
CA PHE A 162 -31.16 22.26 -6.18
C PHE A 162 -31.77 21.44 -7.33
N ALA A 163 -32.26 20.23 -7.05
CA ALA A 163 -32.95 19.39 -8.03
C ALA A 163 -34.32 19.98 -8.41
N GLU A 164 -35.08 20.48 -7.44
CA GLU A 164 -36.38 21.15 -7.65
C GLU A 164 -36.23 22.46 -8.43
N GLU A 165 -35.20 23.26 -8.11
CA GLU A 165 -34.91 24.50 -8.84
C GLU A 165 -34.29 24.28 -10.22
N GLY A 166 -33.81 23.07 -10.52
CA GLY A 166 -33.12 22.76 -11.77
C GLY A 166 -31.79 23.51 -11.94
N THR A 167 -31.15 23.91 -10.84
CA THR A 167 -29.91 24.69 -10.83
C THR A 167 -28.68 23.79 -10.74
N THR A 168 -27.54 24.30 -11.21
CA THR A 168 -26.28 23.54 -11.12
C THR A 168 -25.63 23.65 -9.76
N LEU A 169 -25.17 22.51 -9.25
CA LEU A 169 -24.51 22.39 -7.96
C LEU A 169 -23.06 21.90 -8.13
N ASP A 170 -22.12 22.54 -7.45
CA ASP A 170 -20.74 22.07 -7.37
C ASP A 170 -20.62 20.96 -6.29
N LEU A 171 -20.55 19.71 -6.73
CA LEU A 171 -20.42 18.57 -5.81
C LEU A 171 -19.11 18.57 -5.02
N GLN A 172 -18.04 19.20 -5.50
CA GLN A 172 -16.79 19.27 -4.75
C GLN A 172 -16.95 20.14 -3.49
N GLY A 173 -17.52 21.34 -3.64
CA GLY A 173 -17.86 22.20 -2.51
C GLY A 173 -18.84 21.53 -1.53
N VAL A 174 -19.83 20.81 -2.05
CA VAL A 174 -20.81 20.07 -1.23
C VAL A 174 -20.14 18.98 -0.41
N PHE A 175 -19.34 18.11 -1.04
CA PHE A 175 -18.66 17.04 -0.31
C PHE A 175 -17.60 17.58 0.65
N GLY A 176 -16.94 18.70 0.31
CA GLY A 176 -16.00 19.37 1.20
C GLY A 176 -16.66 19.85 2.50
N ARG A 177 -17.89 20.39 2.41
CA ARG A 177 -18.67 20.85 3.57
C ARG A 177 -19.30 19.70 4.35
N PHE A 178 -19.84 18.73 3.64
CA PHE A 178 -20.41 17.52 4.25
C PHE A 178 -19.36 16.77 5.08
N THR A 179 -18.20 16.51 4.50
CA THR A 179 -17.13 15.77 5.20
C THR A 179 -16.50 16.60 6.30
N PHE A 180 -16.42 17.93 6.16
CA PHE A 180 -16.01 18.84 7.22
C PHE A 180 -16.95 18.78 8.43
N ASP A 181 -18.26 18.91 8.20
CA ASP A 181 -19.26 18.80 9.27
C ASP A 181 -19.18 17.44 9.97
N THR A 182 -19.14 16.34 9.20
CA THR A 182 -19.05 14.99 9.75
C THR A 182 -17.79 14.80 10.58
N ILE A 183 -16.60 15.19 10.09
CA ILE A 183 -15.36 14.96 10.82
C ILE A 183 -15.25 15.86 12.06
N CYS A 184 -15.77 17.09 12.02
CA CYS A 184 -15.82 17.97 13.18
C CYS A 184 -16.67 17.36 14.30
N ILE A 185 -17.84 16.79 13.96
CA ILE A 185 -18.67 16.06 14.94
C ILE A 185 -17.92 14.85 15.50
N LEU A 186 -17.29 14.04 14.63
CA LEU A 186 -16.58 12.84 15.10
C LEU A 186 -15.37 13.14 15.98
N VAL A 187 -14.68 14.25 15.70
CA VAL A 187 -13.49 14.64 16.44
C VAL A 187 -13.83 15.39 17.72
N THR A 188 -14.79 16.32 17.67
CA THR A 188 -15.03 17.28 18.76
C THR A 188 -16.40 17.16 19.43
N GLY A 189 -17.31 16.37 18.85
CA GLY A 189 -18.72 16.35 19.22
C GLY A 189 -19.51 17.58 18.76
N SER A 190 -18.87 18.55 18.08
CA SER A 190 -19.50 19.81 17.68
C SER A 190 -19.78 19.87 16.18
N ASP A 191 -20.96 20.36 15.83
CA ASP A 191 -21.40 20.52 14.45
C ASP A 191 -21.24 21.97 13.97
N PRO A 192 -20.35 22.26 13.00
CA PRO A 192 -20.19 23.60 12.44
C PRO A 192 -21.36 24.01 11.51
N ARG A 193 -22.19 23.06 11.06
CA ARG A 193 -23.32 23.30 10.15
C ARG A 193 -22.95 24.07 8.89
N SER A 194 -21.76 23.80 8.34
CA SER A 194 -21.27 24.46 7.14
C SER A 194 -22.03 24.01 5.89
N LEU A 195 -22.63 22.82 5.91
CA LEU A 195 -23.50 22.32 4.84
C LEU A 195 -24.94 22.78 5.07
N SER A 196 -25.38 23.75 4.27
CA SER A 196 -26.76 24.23 4.24
C SER A 196 -27.07 24.86 2.89
N ILE A 197 -28.33 25.17 2.61
CA ILE A 197 -28.75 25.84 1.37
C ILE A 197 -27.95 27.14 1.14
N LYS A 198 -27.67 27.91 2.20
CA LYS A 198 -26.92 29.17 2.12
C LYS A 198 -25.41 29.00 1.95
N MET A 199 -24.87 27.81 2.23
CA MET A 199 -23.42 27.51 2.15
C MET A 199 -22.51 28.57 2.80
N PRO A 200 -22.71 28.91 4.09
CA PRO A 200 -21.95 29.97 4.77
C PRO A 200 -20.45 29.67 4.77
N GLU A 201 -19.59 30.69 4.66
CA GLU A 201 -18.15 30.49 4.86
C GLU A 201 -17.85 30.15 6.33
N ASP A 202 -17.01 29.13 6.53
CA ASP A 202 -16.52 28.74 7.85
C ASP A 202 -15.05 29.12 7.98
N GLU A 203 -14.69 29.79 9.07
CA GLU A 203 -13.33 30.31 9.29
C GLU A 203 -12.28 29.18 9.40
N PHE A 204 -12.65 28.05 9.98
CA PHE A 204 -11.76 26.91 10.17
C PHE A 204 -11.57 26.16 8.85
N ALA A 205 -12.64 25.96 8.08
CA ALA A 205 -12.57 25.38 6.75
C ALA A 205 -11.71 26.23 5.80
N LYS A 206 -11.86 27.56 5.85
CA LYS A 206 -11.01 28.49 5.08
C LYS A 206 -9.54 28.41 5.48
N ALA A 207 -9.26 28.35 6.79
CA ALA A 207 -7.90 28.18 7.29
C ALA A 207 -7.26 26.86 6.82
N LEU A 208 -8.03 25.76 6.74
CA LEU A 208 -7.56 24.49 6.16
C LEU A 208 -7.17 24.66 4.68
N ASP A 209 -7.98 25.36 3.90
CA ASP A 209 -7.69 25.61 2.48
C ASP A 209 -6.42 26.45 2.29
N ASP A 210 -6.26 27.53 3.06
CA ASP A 210 -5.06 28.39 3.02
C ASP A 210 -3.79 27.62 3.43
N VAL A 211 -3.90 26.70 4.38
CA VAL A 211 -2.80 25.79 4.77
C VAL A 211 -2.43 24.83 3.66
N GLY A 212 -3.42 24.24 2.98
CA GLY A 212 -3.18 23.38 1.83
C GLY A 212 -2.41 24.10 0.71
N GLU A 213 -2.83 25.32 0.38
CA GLU A 213 -2.15 26.19 -0.60
C GLU A 213 -0.70 26.50 -0.19
N ALA A 214 -0.47 26.87 1.07
CA ALA A 214 0.85 27.18 1.59
C ALA A 214 1.79 25.96 1.62
N ILE A 215 1.29 24.79 2.02
CA ILE A 215 2.06 23.54 2.01
C ILE A 215 2.48 23.19 0.58
N LEU A 216 1.57 23.27 -0.40
CA LEU A 216 1.91 23.04 -1.81
C LEU A 216 2.99 24.02 -2.29
N TYR A 217 2.84 25.30 -1.94
CA TYR A 217 3.81 26.34 -2.27
C TYR A 217 5.22 26.03 -1.73
N ARG A 218 5.33 25.57 -0.48
CA ARG A 218 6.60 25.17 0.16
C ARG A 218 7.30 23.97 -0.51
N HIS A 219 6.56 23.09 -1.20
CA HIS A 219 7.15 21.97 -1.94
C HIS A 219 7.76 22.37 -3.29
N VAL A 220 7.24 23.43 -3.92
CA VAL A 220 7.70 23.90 -5.23
C VAL A 220 8.84 24.90 -5.10
N LYS A 221 8.82 25.76 -4.06
CA LYS A 221 9.80 26.82 -3.88
C LYS A 221 11.02 26.35 -3.07
N PRO A 222 12.24 26.83 -3.43
CA PRO A 222 13.43 26.64 -2.61
C PRO A 222 13.23 27.04 -1.14
N ARG A 223 13.80 26.25 -0.23
CA ARG A 223 13.62 26.40 1.22
C ARG A 223 13.93 27.80 1.74
N PHE A 224 15.00 28.41 1.25
CA PHE A 224 15.41 29.75 1.69
C PHE A 224 14.38 30.83 1.34
N LEU A 225 13.65 30.70 0.22
CA LEU A 225 12.70 31.71 -0.23
C LEU A 225 11.46 31.75 0.66
N TRP A 226 10.87 30.59 0.94
CA TRP A 226 9.68 30.56 1.79
C TRP A 226 10.03 30.84 3.26
N LYS A 227 11.22 30.45 3.74
CA LYS A 227 11.68 30.88 5.08
C LYS A 227 11.87 32.39 5.18
N LEU A 228 12.39 33.02 4.13
CA LEU A 228 12.51 34.47 4.06
C LEU A 228 11.13 35.16 4.01
N GLN A 229 10.16 34.59 3.27
CA GLN A 229 8.78 35.08 3.23
C GLN A 229 8.07 34.94 4.59
N ASN A 230 8.31 33.84 5.30
CA ASN A 230 7.82 33.63 6.65
C ASN A 230 8.40 34.68 7.61
N TRP A 231 9.71 34.93 7.54
CA TRP A 231 10.37 35.96 8.35
C TRP A 231 9.84 37.37 8.07
N MET A 232 9.64 37.71 6.78
CA MET A 232 9.08 39.01 6.37
C MET A 232 7.55 39.09 6.44
N ARG A 233 6.86 37.99 6.81
CA ARG A 233 5.39 37.91 6.97
C ARG A 233 4.58 38.38 5.75
N PHE A 234 4.91 37.91 4.54
CA PHE A 234 4.15 38.23 3.33
C PHE A 234 3.89 37.02 2.44
N GLY A 235 2.94 37.15 1.51
CA GLY A 235 2.57 36.08 0.58
C GLY A 235 1.86 34.91 1.26
N GLN A 236 2.10 33.69 0.76
CA GLN A 236 1.45 32.47 1.26
C GLN A 236 1.82 32.15 2.72
N GLU A 237 3.01 32.54 3.17
CA GLU A 237 3.44 32.33 4.56
C GLU A 237 2.66 33.23 5.54
N LYS A 238 2.25 34.44 5.12
CA LYS A 238 1.37 35.28 5.94
C LYS A 238 0.02 34.60 6.19
N LYS A 239 -0.59 34.08 5.13
CA LYS A 239 -1.85 33.33 5.24
C LYS A 239 -1.72 32.12 6.16
N LEU A 240 -0.60 31.40 6.08
CA LEU A 240 -0.34 30.26 6.95
C LEU A 240 -0.23 30.66 8.43
N ILE A 241 0.41 31.80 8.74
CA ILE A 241 0.45 32.34 10.11
C ILE A 241 -0.96 32.68 10.61
N GLU A 242 -1.78 33.34 9.79
CA GLU A 242 -3.16 33.70 10.13
C GLU A 242 -4.06 32.46 10.30
N ALA A 243 -3.88 31.46 9.45
CA ALA A 243 -4.56 30.17 9.54
C ALA A 243 -4.16 29.42 10.82
N ASN A 244 -2.86 29.39 11.16
CA ASN A 244 -2.39 28.75 12.39
C ASN A 244 -2.98 29.42 13.64
N ALA A 245 -3.04 30.76 13.67
CA ALA A 245 -3.68 31.49 14.76
C ALA A 245 -5.18 31.17 14.89
N THR A 246 -5.86 30.98 13.76
CA THR A 246 -7.26 30.52 13.74
C THR A 246 -7.40 29.12 14.32
N PHE A 247 -6.53 28.19 13.95
CA PHE A 247 -6.53 26.84 14.52
C PHE A 247 -6.29 26.83 16.02
N ASP A 248 -5.31 27.58 16.51
CA ASP A 248 -4.99 27.64 17.94
C ASP A 248 -6.20 28.17 18.73
N ARG A 249 -6.84 29.24 18.24
CA ARG A 249 -8.03 29.82 18.86
C ARG A 249 -9.23 28.85 18.86
N VAL A 250 -9.52 28.21 17.72
CA VAL A 250 -10.69 27.34 17.58
C VAL A 250 -10.49 26.02 18.34
N CYS A 251 -9.31 25.40 18.24
CA CYS A 251 -8.99 24.17 18.97
C CYS A 251 -9.00 24.41 20.49
N ALA A 252 -8.49 25.55 20.98
CA ALA A 252 -8.54 25.88 22.40
C ALA A 252 -9.99 25.93 22.93
N LYS A 253 -10.94 26.46 22.13
CA LYS A 253 -12.36 26.45 22.49
C LYS A 253 -12.91 25.03 22.61
N TYR A 254 -12.61 24.16 21.64
CA TYR A 254 -13.06 22.76 21.68
C TYR A 254 -12.46 22.00 22.87
N ILE A 255 -11.15 22.16 23.12
CA ILE A 255 -10.45 21.52 24.24
C ILE A 255 -11.05 21.96 25.58
N SER A 256 -11.23 23.27 25.77
CA SER A 256 -11.80 23.83 27.00
C SER A 256 -13.23 23.34 27.22
N ALA A 257 -14.10 23.46 26.22
CA ALA A 257 -15.47 22.99 26.31
C ALA A 257 -15.55 21.49 26.64
N LYS A 258 -14.71 20.68 26.00
CA LYS A 258 -14.71 19.23 26.20
C LYS A 258 -14.21 18.81 27.58
N ARG A 259 -13.19 19.48 28.11
CA ARG A 259 -12.74 19.23 29.49
C ARG A 259 -13.82 19.55 30.51
N GLU A 260 -14.57 20.64 30.31
CA GLU A 260 -15.69 20.98 31.19
C GLU A 260 -16.85 19.99 31.09
N GLU A 261 -17.15 19.49 29.90
CA GLU A 261 -18.13 18.42 29.69
C GLU A 261 -17.73 17.13 30.43
N ILE A 262 -16.49 16.68 30.30
CA ILE A 262 -15.98 15.48 30.97
C ILE A 262 -16.05 15.62 32.49
N LYS A 263 -15.72 16.80 33.05
CA LYS A 263 -15.83 17.06 34.48
C LYS A 263 -17.28 16.99 34.98
N ARG A 264 -18.24 17.53 34.22
CA ARG A 264 -19.67 17.52 34.59
C ARG A 264 -20.28 16.12 34.51
N SER A 265 -19.79 15.27 33.60
CA SER A 265 -20.31 13.92 33.37
C SER A 265 -19.70 12.84 34.28
N GLN A 266 -18.83 13.20 35.24
CA GLN A 266 -18.36 12.29 36.29
C GLN A 266 -19.50 11.94 37.27
N GLY A 267 -20.43 11.09 36.85
CA GLY A 267 -21.55 10.61 37.67
C GLY A 267 -22.68 9.90 36.92
N VAL A 268 -22.82 10.12 35.60
CA VAL A 268 -23.82 9.43 34.77
C VAL A 268 -23.18 9.11 33.42
N SER A 269 -22.63 7.90 33.27
CA SER A 269 -22.29 7.38 31.95
C SER A 269 -23.57 6.87 31.30
N ASN A 270 -24.34 7.76 30.65
CA ASN A 270 -25.25 7.29 29.62
C ASN A 270 -24.35 6.72 28.52
N GLY A 271 -24.44 5.41 28.25
CA GLY A 271 -23.62 4.68 27.27
C GLY A 271 -23.85 5.10 25.81
N GLU A 272 -24.03 6.39 25.57
CA GLU A 272 -24.32 7.01 24.30
C GLU A 272 -23.01 7.62 23.76
N SER A 273 -22.41 6.93 22.79
CA SER A 273 -21.45 7.44 21.79
C SER A 273 -20.37 8.45 22.24
N GLU A 274 -19.11 8.03 22.25
CA GLU A 274 -17.96 8.87 22.61
C GLU A 274 -17.24 9.46 21.37
N ASP A 275 -17.02 10.78 21.35
CA ASP A 275 -16.21 11.47 20.33
C ASP A 275 -14.70 11.24 20.52
N LEU A 276 -13.93 11.42 19.44
CA LEU A 276 -12.50 11.11 19.45
C LEU A 276 -11.70 11.96 20.44
N LEU A 277 -12.02 13.25 20.61
CA LEU A 277 -11.32 14.12 21.56
C LEU A 277 -11.53 13.63 23.00
N THR A 278 -12.75 13.20 23.35
CA THR A 278 -13.01 12.57 24.64
C THR A 278 -12.13 11.34 24.86
N SER A 279 -12.09 10.42 23.88
CA SER A 279 -11.26 9.22 23.99
C SER A 279 -9.77 9.55 24.05
N ILE A 280 -9.29 10.59 23.35
CA ILE A 280 -7.89 11.05 23.40
C ILE A 280 -7.54 11.61 24.77
N ILE A 281 -8.43 12.42 25.37
CA ILE A 281 -8.23 12.97 26.72
C ILE A 281 -8.14 11.84 27.76
N LYS A 282 -8.89 10.75 27.55
CA LYS A 282 -8.93 9.57 28.43
C LYS A 282 -7.85 8.52 28.13
N ILE A 283 -6.90 8.79 27.23
CA ILE A 283 -5.84 7.83 26.90
C ILE A 283 -5.05 7.44 28.16
N ASP A 284 -4.87 6.12 28.33
CA ASP A 284 -4.03 5.56 29.38
C ASP A 284 -2.54 5.85 29.10
N THR A 285 -2.00 6.83 29.82
CA THR A 285 -0.60 7.26 29.74
C THR A 285 0.35 6.24 30.37
N THR A 286 -0.11 5.29 31.19
CA THR A 286 0.73 4.20 31.70
C THR A 286 1.07 3.21 30.58
N LYS A 287 0.10 2.94 29.71
CA LYS A 287 0.26 2.08 28.52
C LYS A 287 0.97 2.80 27.36
N TYR A 288 0.70 4.09 27.19
CA TYR A 288 1.26 4.91 26.10
C TYR A 288 2.05 6.11 26.65
N ASN A 289 3.15 5.82 27.34
CA ASN A 289 3.99 6.77 28.09
C ASN A 289 4.53 7.99 27.34
N LEU A 290 4.60 7.94 26.01
CA LEU A 290 5.03 9.08 25.18
C LEU A 290 3.89 10.04 24.80
N LEU A 291 2.64 9.73 25.17
CA LEU A 291 1.49 10.57 24.87
C LEU A 291 1.18 11.49 26.05
N ASN A 292 0.83 12.75 25.75
CA ASN A 292 0.54 13.76 26.77
C ASN A 292 -0.85 14.39 26.55
N PRO A 293 -1.94 13.70 26.90
CA PRO A 293 -3.30 14.25 26.75
C PRO A 293 -3.59 15.47 27.64
N SER A 294 -2.74 15.76 28.62
CA SER A 294 -2.84 16.95 29.46
C SER A 294 -2.32 18.22 28.77
N ASP A 295 -1.51 18.08 27.72
CA ASP A 295 -0.97 19.21 26.96
C ASP A 295 -1.93 19.65 25.84
N ASP A 296 -2.31 20.92 25.86
CA ASP A 296 -3.23 21.51 24.89
C ASP A 296 -2.63 21.53 23.48
N LYS A 297 -1.30 21.67 23.36
CA LYS A 297 -0.63 21.59 22.05
C LYS A 297 -0.81 20.19 21.46
N PHE A 298 -0.60 19.14 22.26
CA PHE A 298 -0.80 17.76 21.84
C PHE A 298 -2.24 17.51 21.37
N LEU A 299 -3.24 18.01 22.10
CA LEU A 299 -4.65 17.88 21.71
C LEU A 299 -4.95 18.65 20.42
N ARG A 300 -4.48 19.91 20.33
CA ARG A 300 -4.65 20.78 19.16
C ARG A 300 -4.07 20.17 17.89
N ASP A 301 -2.85 19.62 17.96
CA ASP A 301 -2.18 19.00 16.82
C ASP A 301 -2.93 17.76 16.33
N ASN A 302 -3.51 16.97 17.25
CA ASN A 302 -4.31 15.80 16.89
C ASN A 302 -5.68 16.17 16.33
N ILE A 303 -6.39 17.14 16.92
CA ILE A 303 -7.66 17.65 16.39
C ILE A 303 -7.46 18.09 14.94
N LEU A 304 -6.45 18.93 14.69
CA LEU A 304 -6.17 19.44 13.35
C LEU A 304 -5.83 18.30 12.37
N ALA A 305 -4.97 17.36 12.78
CA ALA A 305 -4.57 16.24 11.93
C ALA A 305 -5.73 15.32 11.57
N PHE A 306 -6.65 15.03 12.49
CA PHE A 306 -7.83 14.21 12.21
C PHE A 306 -8.83 14.94 11.30
N ILE A 307 -9.10 16.23 11.55
CA ILE A 307 -10.01 17.02 10.70
C ILE A 307 -9.47 17.12 9.27
N LEU A 308 -8.19 17.46 9.11
CA LEU A 308 -7.55 17.52 7.78
C LEU A 308 -7.62 16.17 7.07
N ALA A 309 -7.30 15.08 7.77
CA ALA A 309 -7.30 13.74 7.18
C ALA A 309 -8.70 13.28 6.75
N GLY A 310 -9.75 13.57 7.54
CA GLY A 310 -11.11 13.12 7.28
C GLY A 310 -11.88 13.94 6.25
N ARG A 311 -11.65 15.26 6.21
CA ARG A 311 -12.33 16.20 5.28
C ARG A 311 -11.86 16.01 3.84
N ASP A 312 -10.61 16.41 3.57
CA ASP A 312 -10.17 16.64 2.20
C ASP A 312 -10.05 15.34 1.40
N THR A 313 -9.65 14.25 2.06
CA THR A 313 -9.44 12.97 1.38
C THR A 313 -10.75 12.34 0.93
N THR A 314 -11.75 12.30 1.81
CA THR A 314 -13.08 11.74 1.54
C THR A 314 -13.84 12.59 0.53
N ALA A 315 -13.79 13.93 0.69
CA ALA A 315 -14.44 14.85 -0.24
C ALA A 315 -13.90 14.70 -1.67
N THR A 316 -12.57 14.63 -1.81
CA THR A 316 -11.90 14.46 -3.11
C THR A 316 -12.25 13.12 -3.74
N ALA A 317 -12.26 12.04 -2.95
CA ALA A 317 -12.61 10.71 -3.45
C ALA A 317 -14.06 10.64 -3.96
N LEU A 318 -15.02 11.20 -3.21
CA LEU A 318 -16.42 11.28 -3.63
C LEU A 318 -16.60 12.14 -4.89
N SER A 319 -15.92 13.28 -4.95
CA SER A 319 -15.99 14.19 -6.10
C SER A 319 -15.56 13.49 -7.38
N TRP A 320 -14.39 12.82 -7.36
CA TRP A 320 -13.90 12.07 -8.52
C TRP A 320 -14.73 10.83 -8.83
N PHE A 321 -15.26 10.15 -7.81
CA PHE A 321 -16.17 9.02 -7.99
C PHE A 321 -17.41 9.45 -8.77
N PHE A 322 -18.12 10.48 -8.34
CA PHE A 322 -19.31 10.96 -9.06
C PHE A 322 -18.99 11.59 -10.41
N TRP A 323 -17.84 12.25 -10.55
CA TRP A 323 -17.36 12.69 -11.86
C TRP A 323 -17.23 11.52 -12.84
N LEU A 324 -16.55 10.45 -12.42
CA LEU A 324 -16.38 9.24 -13.23
C LEU A 324 -17.69 8.54 -13.53
N LEU A 325 -18.62 8.46 -12.58
CA LEU A 325 -19.95 7.90 -12.81
C LEU A 325 -20.75 8.69 -13.84
N SER A 326 -20.64 10.02 -13.85
CA SER A 326 -21.31 10.87 -14.85
C SER A 326 -20.85 10.61 -16.29
N GLU A 327 -19.68 10.00 -16.47
CA GLU A 327 -19.12 9.59 -17.76
C GLU A 327 -19.33 8.11 -18.07
N ASN A 328 -19.85 7.32 -17.13
CA ASN A 328 -19.98 5.87 -17.24
C ASN A 328 -21.38 5.37 -16.80
N PRO A 329 -22.45 5.65 -17.57
CA PRO A 329 -23.82 5.24 -17.23
C PRO A 329 -23.99 3.73 -17.00
N GLN A 330 -23.21 2.90 -17.71
CA GLN A 330 -23.20 1.45 -17.54
C GLN A 330 -22.73 1.01 -16.15
N VAL A 331 -21.81 1.75 -15.54
CA VAL A 331 -21.34 1.50 -14.18
C VAL A 331 -22.42 1.90 -13.18
N VAL A 332 -23.08 3.04 -13.41
CA VAL A 332 -24.22 3.50 -12.58
C VAL A 332 -25.34 2.47 -12.57
N ALA A 333 -25.71 1.92 -13.73
CA ALA A 333 -26.75 0.89 -13.84
C ALA A 333 -26.40 -0.37 -13.03
N LYS A 334 -25.15 -0.85 -13.10
CA LYS A 334 -24.68 -2.00 -12.31
C LYS A 334 -24.69 -1.73 -10.81
N ILE A 335 -24.25 -0.55 -10.38
CA ILE A 335 -24.30 -0.15 -8.96
C ILE A 335 -25.76 -0.09 -8.48
N ARG A 336 -26.67 0.51 -9.24
CA ARG A 336 -28.10 0.56 -8.89
C ARG A 336 -28.70 -0.83 -8.78
N GLN A 337 -28.37 -1.73 -9.71
CA GLN A 337 -28.84 -3.11 -9.65
C GLN A 337 -28.30 -3.83 -8.39
N GLU A 338 -27.04 -3.65 -8.05
CA GLU A 338 -26.45 -4.19 -6.81
C GLU A 338 -27.17 -3.66 -5.56
N ILE A 339 -27.46 -2.35 -5.52
CA ILE A 339 -28.18 -1.70 -4.43
C ILE A 339 -29.60 -2.27 -4.26
N ILE A 340 -30.31 -2.52 -5.38
CA ILE A 340 -31.65 -3.13 -5.38
C ILE A 340 -31.58 -4.57 -4.87
N ASN A 341 -30.63 -5.36 -5.36
CA ASN A 341 -30.48 -6.78 -5.01
C ASN A 341 -30.08 -7.01 -3.54
N THR A 342 -29.40 -6.04 -2.92
CA THR A 342 -28.88 -6.18 -1.55
C THR A 342 -29.96 -5.96 -0.47
N ASP A 343 -31.10 -5.35 -0.81
CA ASP A 343 -32.20 -4.98 0.09
C ASP A 343 -31.71 -4.36 1.43
N LEU A 344 -31.02 -3.21 1.32
CA LEU A 344 -30.54 -2.48 2.51
C LEU A 344 -31.69 -1.92 3.38
N SER A 345 -32.94 -2.03 2.93
CA SER A 345 -34.16 -1.53 3.56
C SER A 345 -34.70 -2.44 4.67
N ARG A 346 -34.31 -3.73 4.71
CA ARG A 346 -34.94 -4.74 5.59
C ARG A 346 -34.21 -5.08 6.89
N THR A 347 -33.03 -4.52 7.13
CA THR A 347 -32.29 -4.76 8.38
C THR A 347 -32.51 -3.64 9.38
N GLY A 348 -33.65 -3.67 10.08
CA GLY A 348 -34.00 -2.75 11.18
C GLY A 348 -33.09 -2.77 12.42
N ASN A 349 -31.92 -3.41 12.34
CA ASN A 349 -30.95 -3.57 13.43
C ASN A 349 -29.68 -2.71 13.25
N GLY A 350 -29.65 -1.77 12.30
CA GLY A 350 -28.54 -0.80 12.17
C GLY A 350 -27.19 -1.39 11.71
N GLN A 351 -27.15 -2.67 11.34
CA GLN A 351 -26.00 -3.34 10.76
C GLN A 351 -26.26 -3.57 9.27
N GLU A 352 -26.31 -2.46 8.53
CA GLU A 352 -26.40 -2.50 7.07
C GLU A 352 -25.20 -3.29 6.52
N ASN A 353 -25.48 -4.27 5.66
CA ASN A 353 -24.47 -5.19 5.16
C ASN A 353 -23.66 -4.54 4.02
N TRP A 354 -22.90 -3.49 4.36
CA TRP A 354 -22.04 -2.74 3.45
C TRP A 354 -21.03 -3.61 2.71
N ASP A 355 -20.71 -4.79 3.25
CA ASP A 355 -19.77 -5.75 2.66
C ASP A 355 -20.34 -6.43 1.41
N LYS A 356 -21.67 -6.45 1.24
CA LYS A 356 -22.33 -6.98 0.03
C LYS A 356 -22.26 -6.05 -1.18
N LEU A 357 -21.97 -4.77 -0.99
CA LEU A 357 -21.83 -3.78 -2.06
C LEU A 357 -20.44 -3.89 -2.73
N VAL A 358 -20.19 -5.02 -3.39
CA VAL A 358 -18.91 -5.42 -3.96
C VAL A 358 -18.56 -4.54 -5.16
N TYR A 359 -19.50 -4.37 -6.10
CA TYR A 359 -19.30 -3.59 -7.31
C TYR A 359 -19.11 -2.10 -6.99
N LEU A 360 -19.91 -1.54 -6.06
CA LEU A 360 -19.70 -0.18 -5.56
C LEU A 360 -18.33 -0.02 -4.90
N HIS A 361 -17.89 -0.97 -4.07
CA HIS A 361 -16.56 -0.95 -3.47
C HIS A 361 -15.47 -0.96 -4.55
N GLY A 362 -15.60 -1.81 -5.56
CA GLY A 362 -14.69 -1.86 -6.70
C GLY A 362 -14.65 -0.54 -7.48
N ALA A 363 -15.80 0.10 -7.69
CA ALA A 363 -15.88 1.38 -8.38
C ALA A 363 -15.22 2.53 -7.58
N LEU A 364 -15.38 2.54 -6.24
CA LEU A 364 -14.68 3.47 -5.36
C LEU A 364 -13.15 3.25 -5.37
N CYS A 365 -12.70 1.99 -5.33
CA CYS A 365 -11.29 1.65 -5.44
C CYS A 365 -10.71 2.07 -6.80
N GLU A 366 -11.45 1.85 -7.90
CA GLU A 366 -11.05 2.26 -9.24
C GLU A 366 -10.98 3.78 -9.38
N ALA A 367 -11.95 4.50 -8.79
CA ALA A 367 -11.94 5.96 -8.76
C ALA A 367 -10.71 6.49 -8.02
N MET A 368 -10.38 5.93 -6.85
CA MET A 368 -9.18 6.32 -6.10
C MET A 368 -7.87 5.82 -6.70
N ARG A 369 -7.88 4.79 -7.56
CA ARG A 369 -6.70 4.35 -8.33
C ARG A 369 -6.37 5.41 -9.38
N LEU A 370 -7.38 5.90 -10.10
CA LEU A 370 -7.20 6.95 -11.09
C LEU A 370 -7.04 8.33 -10.43
N TYR A 371 -7.76 8.64 -9.38
CA TYR A 371 -7.72 9.96 -8.75
C TYR A 371 -7.50 9.79 -7.25
N PRO A 372 -6.27 9.41 -6.84
CA PRO A 372 -5.94 9.26 -5.44
C PRO A 372 -6.00 10.64 -4.75
N PRO A 373 -6.74 10.79 -3.64
CA PRO A 373 -6.84 12.07 -2.93
C PRO A 373 -5.47 12.63 -2.53
N VAL A 374 -4.54 11.75 -2.14
CA VAL A 374 -3.12 12.09 -1.95
C VAL A 374 -2.35 11.61 -3.17
N SER A 375 -1.87 12.54 -3.99
CA SER A 375 -1.22 12.18 -5.25
C SER A 375 0.30 11.96 -5.17
N PHE A 376 0.96 12.47 -4.11
CA PHE A 376 2.39 12.29 -3.87
C PHE A 376 2.67 11.89 -2.41
N GLY A 377 3.48 10.86 -2.22
CA GLY A 377 4.02 10.48 -0.92
C GLY A 377 5.51 10.80 -0.84
N ARG A 378 5.98 11.33 0.29
CA ARG A 378 7.40 11.63 0.50
C ARG A 378 8.02 10.73 1.57
N LYS A 379 9.22 10.23 1.30
CA LYS A 379 10.05 9.44 2.21
C LYS A 379 11.51 9.87 2.17
N SER A 380 12.21 9.62 3.26
CA SER A 380 13.63 9.92 3.44
C SER A 380 14.31 8.74 4.14
N PRO A 381 15.37 8.15 3.56
CA PRO A 381 16.12 7.09 4.22
C PRO A 381 17.02 7.68 5.32
N ILE A 382 17.11 7.01 6.46
CA ILE A 382 18.04 7.34 7.56
C ILE A 382 19.46 6.94 7.17
N LYS A 383 19.62 5.76 6.57
CA LYS A 383 20.89 5.20 6.08
C LYS A 383 20.82 5.00 4.58
N SER A 384 21.97 5.13 3.92
CA SER A 384 22.09 4.83 2.48
C SER A 384 21.65 3.39 2.19
N ASP A 385 20.99 3.20 1.05
CA ASP A 385 20.36 1.93 0.67
C ASP A 385 20.36 1.77 -0.86
N VAL A 386 20.08 0.56 -1.33
CA VAL A 386 19.90 0.25 -2.76
C VAL A 386 18.49 -0.30 -2.95
N LEU A 387 17.68 0.42 -3.72
CA LEU A 387 16.32 0.00 -4.00
C LEU A 387 16.31 -1.26 -4.91
N PRO A 388 15.24 -2.07 -4.90
CA PRO A 388 15.09 -3.23 -5.78
C PRO A 388 15.34 -2.95 -7.27
N SER A 389 15.01 -1.75 -7.74
CA SER A 389 15.33 -1.27 -9.09
C SER A 389 16.83 -1.00 -9.36
N GLY A 390 17.72 -1.21 -8.38
CA GLY A 390 19.17 -0.93 -8.47
C GLY A 390 19.57 0.51 -8.16
N HIS A 391 18.60 1.42 -7.98
CA HIS A 391 18.87 2.82 -7.67
C HIS A 391 19.45 3.00 -6.26
N LYS A 392 20.61 3.64 -6.18
CA LYS A 392 21.24 3.99 -4.90
C LYS A 392 20.61 5.25 -4.32
N VAL A 393 20.21 5.18 -3.06
CA VAL A 393 19.69 6.32 -2.30
C VAL A 393 20.61 6.60 -1.13
N ASN A 394 21.06 7.84 -1.00
CA ASN A 394 21.89 8.25 0.13
C ASN A 394 21.00 8.60 1.32
N ALA A 395 21.55 8.52 2.54
CA ALA A 395 20.92 9.07 3.73
C ALA A 395 20.41 10.50 3.48
N ASN A 396 19.21 10.81 3.97
CA ASN A 396 18.51 12.09 3.83
C ASN A 396 18.10 12.48 2.38
N SER A 397 18.21 11.57 1.42
CA SER A 397 17.71 11.82 0.06
C SER A 397 16.18 11.89 0.04
N LYS A 398 15.62 12.71 -0.87
CA LYS A 398 14.17 12.83 -1.04
C LYS A 398 13.67 11.77 -2.00
N ILE A 399 12.77 10.91 -1.54
CA ILE A 399 12.08 9.94 -2.39
C ILE A 399 10.61 10.35 -2.48
N ILE A 400 10.12 10.50 -3.71
CA ILE A 400 8.72 10.82 -4.02
C ILE A 400 8.07 9.60 -4.66
N ILE A 401 7.00 9.10 -4.05
CA ILE A 401 6.14 8.07 -4.62
C ILE A 401 4.96 8.81 -5.28
N CYS A 402 4.81 8.70 -6.60
CA CYS A 402 3.73 9.37 -7.32
C CYS A 402 2.52 8.44 -7.46
N LEU A 403 1.54 8.56 -6.57
CA LEU A 403 0.38 7.69 -6.52
C LEU A 403 -0.50 7.84 -7.77
N TYR A 404 -0.65 9.07 -8.27
CA TYR A 404 -1.41 9.35 -9.50
C TYR A 404 -0.81 8.63 -10.72
N ALA A 405 0.51 8.62 -10.83
CA ALA A 405 1.21 7.93 -11.91
C ALA A 405 1.21 6.43 -11.71
N LEU A 406 1.46 5.93 -10.49
CA LEU A 406 1.35 4.52 -10.14
C LEU A 406 0.00 3.93 -10.57
N GLY A 407 -1.08 4.69 -10.34
CA GLY A 407 -2.41 4.32 -10.77
C GLY A 407 -2.54 4.14 -12.28
N ARG A 408 -1.72 4.78 -13.13
CA ARG A 408 -1.82 4.75 -14.60
C ARG A 408 -0.72 3.96 -15.31
N MET A 409 0.23 3.39 -14.59
CA MET A 409 1.33 2.65 -15.21
C MET A 409 0.83 1.38 -15.89
N ARG A 410 1.03 1.27 -17.20
CA ARG A 410 0.68 0.05 -17.96
C ARG A 410 1.42 -1.19 -17.47
N ALA A 411 2.70 -1.04 -17.13
CA ALA A 411 3.50 -2.12 -16.53
C ALA A 411 2.92 -2.65 -15.21
N VAL A 412 2.06 -1.88 -14.53
CA VAL A 412 1.46 -2.24 -13.24
C VAL A 412 0.02 -2.71 -13.41
N TRP A 413 -0.76 -2.06 -14.27
CA TRP A 413 -2.21 -2.25 -14.39
C TRP A 413 -2.68 -2.81 -15.73
N GLY A 414 -1.79 -3.04 -16.70
CA GLY A 414 -2.09 -3.50 -18.06
C GLY A 414 -2.33 -2.35 -19.04
N GLU A 415 -2.55 -2.67 -20.32
CA GLU A 415 -2.79 -1.66 -21.36
C GLU A 415 -4.05 -0.82 -21.12
N ASP A 416 -5.03 -1.35 -20.39
CA ASP A 416 -6.26 -0.64 -20.01
C ASP A 416 -6.11 0.22 -18.74
N ALA A 417 -4.87 0.50 -18.29
CA ALA A 417 -4.60 1.24 -17.06
C ALA A 417 -5.28 2.62 -16.99
N SER A 418 -5.49 3.31 -18.11
CA SER A 418 -6.14 4.62 -18.12
C SER A 418 -7.67 4.55 -18.08
N GLN A 419 -8.27 3.37 -18.27
CA GLN A 419 -9.72 3.19 -18.29
C GLN A 419 -10.29 3.08 -16.87
N PHE A 420 -11.49 3.61 -16.66
CA PHE A 420 -12.26 3.40 -15.44
C PHE A 420 -13.03 2.08 -15.55
N LYS A 421 -12.51 1.03 -14.91
CA LYS A 421 -13.03 -0.34 -15.00
C LYS A 421 -13.18 -0.97 -13.60
N PRO A 422 -14.33 -0.79 -12.94
CA PRO A 422 -14.60 -1.39 -11.61
C PRO A 422 -14.40 -2.91 -11.57
N GLU A 423 -14.61 -3.60 -12.68
CA GLU A 423 -14.43 -5.05 -12.82
C GLU A 423 -13.00 -5.52 -12.47
N ARG A 424 -12.01 -4.62 -12.51
CA ARG A 424 -10.63 -4.90 -12.10
C ARG A 424 -10.52 -5.36 -10.64
N TRP A 425 -11.49 -4.97 -9.82
CA TRP A 425 -11.54 -5.21 -8.38
C TRP A 425 -12.44 -6.39 -8.01
N ILE A 426 -12.92 -7.15 -8.98
CA ILE A 426 -13.90 -8.20 -8.78
C ILE A 426 -13.27 -9.54 -9.19
N THR A 427 -13.41 -10.56 -8.35
CA THR A 427 -13.00 -11.93 -8.66
C THR A 427 -14.01 -12.60 -9.56
N GLU A 428 -13.63 -13.69 -10.22
CA GLU A 428 -14.56 -14.49 -11.05
C GLU A 428 -15.79 -14.98 -10.27
N ASN A 429 -15.64 -15.19 -8.96
CA ASN A 429 -16.72 -15.59 -8.06
C ASN A 429 -17.58 -14.42 -7.56
N GLY A 430 -17.38 -13.20 -8.08
CA GLY A 430 -18.15 -12.01 -7.69
C GLY A 430 -17.76 -11.40 -6.35
N GLY A 431 -16.60 -11.75 -5.77
CA GLY A 431 -16.09 -11.15 -4.54
C GLY A 431 -15.07 -10.02 -4.80
N ILE A 432 -14.62 -9.32 -3.76
CA ILE A 432 -13.57 -8.31 -3.90
C ILE A 432 -12.21 -8.97 -4.15
N LYS A 433 -11.56 -8.58 -5.25
CA LYS A 433 -10.19 -8.97 -5.57
C LYS A 433 -9.22 -8.20 -4.69
N HIS A 434 -8.37 -8.93 -3.98
CA HIS A 434 -7.30 -8.32 -3.19
C HIS A 434 -6.15 -7.85 -4.09
N GLU A 435 -5.91 -6.53 -4.10
CA GLU A 435 -4.71 -5.94 -4.70
C GLU A 435 -3.71 -5.54 -3.60
N PRO A 436 -2.41 -5.86 -3.74
CA PRO A 436 -1.41 -5.48 -2.74
C PRO A 436 -1.36 -3.95 -2.53
N SER A 437 -1.25 -3.49 -1.28
CA SER A 437 -1.28 -2.05 -0.96
C SER A 437 -0.13 -1.24 -1.59
N TYR A 438 1.00 -1.86 -1.91
CA TYR A 438 2.10 -1.19 -2.63
C TYR A 438 1.85 -1.06 -4.14
N LYS A 439 0.82 -1.75 -4.66
CA LYS A 439 0.28 -1.56 -6.01
C LYS A 439 -0.90 -0.58 -6.00
N PHE A 440 -1.80 -0.70 -5.02
CA PHE A 440 -2.90 0.25 -4.75
C PHE A 440 -2.64 1.06 -3.47
N LEU A 441 -1.94 2.18 -3.62
CA LEU A 441 -1.37 2.93 -2.50
C LEU A 441 -2.29 4.06 -1.98
N SER A 442 -3.55 4.17 -2.42
CA SER A 442 -4.45 5.27 -2.03
C SER A 442 -4.74 5.31 -0.52
N PHE A 443 -4.64 4.18 0.18
CA PHE A 443 -4.68 4.09 1.64
C PHE A 443 -3.30 3.85 2.28
N ASN A 444 -2.21 4.16 1.57
CA ASN A 444 -0.84 3.89 1.99
C ASN A 444 -0.56 2.38 2.17
N ALA A 445 0.63 2.00 2.61
CA ALA A 445 1.06 0.60 2.78
C ALA A 445 1.91 0.39 4.03
N GLY A 446 2.07 -0.88 4.43
CA GLY A 446 2.89 -1.29 5.56
C GLY A 446 2.41 -0.70 6.89
N PRO A 447 3.32 -0.44 7.85
CA PRO A 447 2.96 0.07 9.17
C PRO A 447 2.23 1.43 9.15
N ARG A 448 2.34 2.21 8.04
CA ARG A 448 1.68 3.51 7.85
C ARG A 448 0.39 3.44 7.04
N THR A 449 -0.18 2.25 6.81
CA THR A 449 -1.51 2.09 6.19
C THR A 449 -2.54 3.00 6.88
N CYS A 450 -3.45 3.65 6.15
CA CYS A 450 -4.38 4.65 6.70
C CYS A 450 -5.18 4.11 7.91
N LEU A 451 -5.25 4.88 9.00
CA LEU A 451 -6.07 4.56 10.19
C LEU A 451 -7.56 4.53 9.83
N GLY A 452 -8.02 5.52 9.06
CA GLY A 452 -9.42 5.70 8.70
C GLY A 452 -9.86 4.91 7.47
N LYS A 453 -9.12 3.90 6.99
CA LYS A 453 -9.48 3.18 5.75
C LYS A 453 -10.89 2.61 5.78
N HIS A 454 -11.24 1.89 6.85
CA HIS A 454 -12.56 1.29 6.98
C HIS A 454 -13.66 2.35 7.11
N LEU A 455 -13.42 3.34 7.99
CA LEU A 455 -14.31 4.48 8.20
C LEU A 455 -14.61 5.20 6.87
N ALA A 456 -13.59 5.63 6.14
CA ALA A 456 -13.74 6.34 4.88
C ALA A 456 -14.47 5.51 3.82
N MET A 457 -14.15 4.21 3.68
CA MET A 457 -14.85 3.34 2.73
C MET A 457 -16.34 3.21 3.06
N THR A 458 -16.69 3.03 4.32
CA THR A 458 -18.09 2.96 4.78
C THR A 458 -18.80 4.29 4.54
N GLN A 459 -18.18 5.41 4.91
CA GLN A 459 -18.71 6.75 4.68
C GLN A 459 -18.97 7.03 3.20
N MET A 460 -18.02 6.69 2.32
CA MET A 460 -18.19 6.88 0.88
C MET A 460 -19.30 6.00 0.30
N LYS A 461 -19.44 4.75 0.78
CA LYS A 461 -20.52 3.86 0.36
C LYS A 461 -21.89 4.41 0.77
N ILE A 462 -22.03 4.89 2.00
CA ILE A 462 -23.26 5.48 2.52
C ILE A 462 -23.71 6.65 1.63
N VAL A 463 -22.82 7.60 1.37
CA VAL A 463 -23.12 8.76 0.50
C VAL A 463 -23.43 8.31 -0.93
N ALA A 464 -22.66 7.37 -1.48
CA ALA A 464 -22.89 6.85 -2.82
C ALA A 464 -24.26 6.17 -2.97
N VAL A 465 -24.65 5.34 -2.00
CA VAL A 465 -25.95 4.67 -2.00
C VAL A 465 -27.08 5.69 -1.91
N GLU A 466 -27.00 6.64 -0.98
CA GLU A 466 -28.03 7.67 -0.80
C GLU A 466 -28.26 8.48 -2.07
N ILE A 467 -27.18 8.90 -2.73
CA ILE A 467 -27.28 9.71 -3.95
C ILE A 467 -27.74 8.87 -5.14
N LEU A 468 -27.16 7.69 -5.37
CA LEU A 468 -27.47 6.88 -6.55
C LEU A 468 -28.86 6.25 -6.51
N ARG A 469 -29.46 6.10 -5.33
CA ARG A 469 -30.86 5.68 -5.16
C ARG A 469 -31.85 6.76 -5.60
N ASN A 470 -31.56 8.01 -5.24
CA ASN A 470 -32.56 9.08 -5.29
C ASN A 470 -32.33 10.08 -6.44
N TYR A 471 -31.13 10.15 -7.03
CA TYR A 471 -30.77 11.17 -8.00
C TYR A 471 -30.05 10.62 -9.24
N ASP A 472 -30.29 11.26 -10.39
CA ASP A 472 -29.49 11.10 -11.60
C ASP A 472 -28.50 12.26 -11.73
N ILE A 473 -27.20 11.96 -11.64
CA ILE A 473 -26.15 12.97 -11.80
C ILE A 473 -25.77 13.10 -13.27
N LYS A 474 -25.86 14.32 -13.80
CA LYS A 474 -25.46 14.66 -15.16
C LYS A 474 -24.42 15.78 -15.12
N LYS A 475 -23.31 15.60 -15.83
CA LYS A 475 -22.32 16.67 -16.02
C LYS A 475 -22.90 17.76 -16.92
N ARG A 476 -22.74 19.03 -16.54
CA ARG A 476 -23.07 20.15 -17.43
C ARG A 476 -21.87 20.40 -18.35
N LEU A 477 -22.03 20.10 -19.64
CA LEU A 477 -21.07 20.48 -20.67
C LEU A 477 -21.16 21.99 -20.89
N CYS A 478 -20.18 22.75 -20.39
CA CYS A 478 -20.10 24.17 -20.67
C CYS A 478 -19.59 24.37 -22.11
N PHE A 479 -20.50 24.52 -23.08
CA PHE A 479 -20.16 24.91 -24.45
C PHE A 479 -19.77 26.39 -24.49
N ARG A 480 -18.50 26.70 -24.21
CA ARG A 480 -17.86 27.96 -24.66
C ARG A 480 -16.34 27.82 -24.58
N ASN A 481 -15.67 28.29 -25.62
CA ASN A 481 -14.21 28.45 -25.78
C ASN A 481 -13.60 29.41 -24.74
N ARG A 482 -13.71 29.07 -23.46
CA ARG A 482 -12.98 29.57 -22.29
C ARG A 482 -13.41 28.65 -21.17
N VAL A 483 -12.57 27.68 -20.87
CA VAL A 483 -12.73 26.80 -19.71
C VAL A 483 -12.60 27.66 -18.45
N PRO A 484 -13.63 27.82 -17.60
CA PRO A 484 -13.41 28.10 -16.19
C PRO A 484 -13.34 26.75 -15.51
N ILE A 485 -12.17 26.12 -15.54
CA ILE A 485 -11.82 25.16 -14.50
C ILE A 485 -11.64 26.04 -13.26
N VAL A 486 -12.61 26.04 -12.35
CA VAL A 486 -12.33 26.46 -10.97
C VAL A 486 -11.71 25.25 -10.27
N VAL A 487 -10.50 24.91 -10.70
CA VAL A 487 -9.45 24.52 -9.77
C VAL A 487 -8.93 25.86 -9.29
N LYS A 488 -8.85 26.11 -7.98
CA LYS A 488 -8.07 27.25 -7.47
C LYS A 488 -6.60 27.07 -7.89
N GLU A 489 -6.29 27.50 -9.10
CA GLU A 489 -4.93 27.64 -9.62
C GLU A 489 -4.94 28.83 -10.59
N GLN A 490 -5.08 30.05 -10.04
CA GLN A 490 -4.76 31.27 -10.75
C GLN A 490 -3.29 31.64 -10.45
N ALA A 491 -2.40 31.37 -11.42
CA ALA A 491 -1.52 32.38 -12.00
C ALA A 491 -0.58 31.76 -13.04
N LEU A 492 -0.43 32.47 -14.17
CA LEU A 492 0.57 32.36 -15.23
C LEU A 492 0.27 31.40 -16.39
N THR A 493 -0.45 31.91 -17.39
CA THR A 493 -0.22 31.49 -18.78
C THR A 493 -0.48 32.66 -19.73
N GLU A 494 0.57 33.13 -20.41
CA GLU A 494 0.47 33.78 -21.72
C GLU A 494 1.62 33.30 -22.63
N VAL A 495 1.33 33.24 -23.93
CA VAL A 495 2.22 33.13 -25.10
C VAL A 495 2.52 31.72 -25.68
N LEU A 496 1.76 31.42 -26.77
CA LEU A 496 2.07 30.70 -28.03
C LEU A 496 2.47 29.20 -27.95
N GLY A 497 1.90 28.25 -28.70
CA GLY A 497 1.25 28.30 -30.01
C GLY A 497 1.97 27.34 -30.98
N PHE A 498 1.26 26.27 -31.40
CA PHE A 498 1.44 25.46 -32.62
C PHE A 498 2.31 24.17 -32.69
N LEU A 499 1.62 23.17 -33.29
CA LEU A 499 2.00 21.99 -34.10
C LEU A 499 2.33 20.64 -33.42
N SER A 500 1.51 19.65 -33.80
CA SER A 500 1.59 18.21 -33.51
C SER A 500 1.77 17.44 -34.83
N PRO A 501 2.55 16.33 -34.85
CA PRO A 501 2.32 15.26 -35.81
C PRO A 501 2.05 13.90 -35.13
N LYS A 502 1.19 13.11 -35.78
CA LYS A 502 0.70 11.77 -35.44
C LYS A 502 1.82 10.71 -35.42
N PRO A 503 1.70 9.62 -34.62
CA PRO A 503 2.57 8.45 -34.73
C PRO A 503 1.98 7.38 -35.66
N THR A 504 2.84 6.81 -36.51
CA THR A 504 2.59 5.65 -37.38
C THR A 504 2.82 4.36 -36.60
N SER A 505 1.96 3.35 -36.79
CA SER A 505 2.09 2.03 -36.18
C SER A 505 3.13 1.16 -36.91
N LEU A 506 3.80 0.30 -36.17
CA LEU A 506 4.56 -0.84 -36.69
C LEU A 506 4.13 -2.07 -35.89
N MET A 507 3.54 -3.04 -36.60
CA MET A 507 3.21 -4.37 -36.09
C MET A 507 4.48 -5.21 -35.94
N ALA A 508 4.56 -6.01 -34.88
CA ALA A 508 5.56 -7.06 -34.71
C ALA A 508 4.87 -8.43 -34.66
N THR A 509 5.42 -9.37 -35.43
CA THR A 509 4.97 -10.74 -35.72
C THR A 509 5.22 -11.70 -34.55
N LYS A 510 4.26 -12.58 -34.27
CA LYS A 510 4.35 -13.70 -33.30
C LYS A 510 4.89 -14.95 -33.98
N VAL A 511 5.78 -15.69 -33.31
CA VAL A 511 6.22 -17.04 -33.67
C VAL A 511 5.73 -18.03 -32.59
N SER A 512 5.14 -19.15 -33.02
CA SER A 512 4.55 -20.21 -32.19
C SER A 512 5.50 -21.41 -32.05
N VAL A 513 5.66 -21.96 -30.85
CA VAL A 513 6.38 -23.23 -30.57
C VAL A 513 5.47 -24.19 -29.79
N SER A 514 5.56 -25.48 -30.08
CA SER A 514 4.64 -26.56 -29.63
C SER A 514 4.88 -27.10 -28.20
N PRO A 515 3.89 -27.74 -27.53
CA PRO A 515 3.84 -27.93 -26.07
C PRO A 515 4.63 -29.11 -25.47
N THR A 516 5.08 -30.08 -26.27
CA THR A 516 5.71 -31.31 -25.76
C THR A 516 7.22 -31.19 -25.46
N SER A 517 7.83 -30.04 -25.75
CA SER A 517 9.29 -29.84 -25.66
C SER A 517 9.79 -29.24 -24.36
N LEU A 518 8.90 -28.86 -23.42
CA LEU A 518 9.26 -28.03 -22.25
C LEU A 518 9.47 -28.80 -20.94
N ILE A 519 9.21 -30.11 -20.89
CA ILE A 519 9.44 -30.92 -19.68
C ILE A 519 10.95 -30.98 -19.40
N ASP A 520 11.33 -30.76 -18.14
CA ASP A 520 12.71 -30.59 -17.68
C ASP A 520 13.45 -29.34 -18.23
N GLN A 521 12.79 -28.47 -18.98
CA GLN A 521 13.34 -27.20 -19.42
C GLN A 521 13.02 -26.05 -18.45
N ILE A 522 13.82 -24.99 -18.54
CA ILE A 522 13.56 -23.74 -17.83
C ILE A 522 12.45 -23.00 -18.57
N VAL A 523 11.34 -22.78 -17.88
CA VAL A 523 10.25 -21.91 -18.33
C VAL A 523 10.36 -20.56 -17.62
N VAL A 524 9.94 -19.47 -18.27
CA VAL A 524 9.87 -18.12 -17.71
C VAL A 524 8.42 -17.63 -17.62
N PRO A 525 8.12 -16.61 -16.78
CA PRO A 525 6.75 -16.09 -16.67
C PRO A 525 6.21 -15.63 -18.04
N GLY A 526 5.09 -16.20 -18.45
CA GLY A 526 4.45 -15.92 -19.74
C GLY A 526 4.61 -17.04 -20.79
N ASP A 527 5.51 -18.00 -20.56
CA ASP A 527 5.64 -19.16 -21.45
C ASP A 527 4.37 -20.03 -21.39
N VAL A 528 3.81 -20.36 -22.55
CA VAL A 528 2.67 -21.28 -22.65
C VAL A 528 3.21 -22.70 -22.61
N VAL A 529 2.89 -23.41 -21.53
CA VAL A 529 3.33 -24.78 -21.24
C VAL A 529 2.41 -25.81 -21.90
N PHE A 530 1.09 -25.59 -21.86
CA PHE A 530 0.11 -26.44 -22.54
C PHE A 530 -0.97 -25.59 -23.21
N ASP A 531 -1.43 -26.04 -24.36
CA ASP A 531 -2.65 -25.54 -25.00
C ASP A 531 -3.72 -26.64 -24.89
N LEU A 532 -4.71 -26.40 -24.03
CA LEU A 532 -5.81 -27.30 -23.70
C LEU A 532 -6.77 -27.50 -24.88
N SER A 533 -6.78 -26.60 -25.87
CA SER A 533 -7.56 -26.79 -27.10
C SER A 533 -7.18 -28.07 -27.86
N ASN A 534 -5.95 -28.56 -27.66
CA ASN A 534 -5.42 -29.77 -28.28
C ASN A 534 -5.49 -31.03 -27.39
N MET A 535 -6.04 -30.94 -26.17
CA MET A 535 -6.07 -32.05 -25.20
C MET A 535 -7.49 -32.43 -24.80
N THR A 536 -8.05 -33.47 -25.42
CA THR A 536 -9.34 -34.05 -25.02
C THR A 536 -9.16 -35.23 -24.06
N ASN A 537 -9.94 -35.27 -22.96
CA ASN A 537 -10.05 -36.38 -21.99
C ASN A 537 -8.85 -36.65 -21.05
N GLN A 538 -8.06 -35.65 -20.65
CA GLN A 538 -7.04 -35.80 -19.60
C GLN A 538 -7.23 -34.85 -18.42
N THR A 539 -7.33 -35.38 -17.20
CA THR A 539 -7.33 -34.57 -15.98
C THR A 539 -5.89 -34.22 -15.61
N ILE A 540 -5.54 -32.93 -15.65
CA ILE A 540 -4.22 -32.40 -15.29
C ILE A 540 -4.26 -31.79 -13.89
N LYS A 541 -3.33 -32.18 -13.02
CA LYS A 541 -3.14 -31.57 -11.70
C LYS A 541 -2.06 -30.49 -11.77
N LEU A 542 -2.47 -29.23 -11.70
CA LEU A 542 -1.54 -28.11 -11.68
C LEU A 542 -0.93 -27.92 -10.29
N GLY A 543 0.39 -27.90 -10.24
CA GLY A 543 1.21 -27.61 -9.07
C GLY A 543 1.73 -26.17 -9.07
N SER A 544 2.76 -25.89 -8.27
CA SER A 544 3.25 -24.51 -8.06
C SER A 544 3.83 -23.90 -9.32
N GLY A 545 3.61 -22.61 -9.55
CA GLY A 545 4.26 -21.85 -10.63
C GLY A 545 3.63 -22.01 -12.02
N LEU A 546 2.53 -22.77 -12.13
CA LEU A 546 1.68 -22.83 -13.32
C LEU A 546 0.33 -22.20 -13.02
N ARG A 547 -0.30 -21.62 -14.04
CA ARG A 547 -1.67 -21.11 -14.01
C ARG A 547 -2.38 -21.49 -15.30
N GLN A 548 -3.66 -21.79 -15.19
CA GLN A 548 -4.54 -21.88 -16.35
C GLN A 548 -5.18 -20.52 -16.61
N ASP A 549 -5.06 -20.02 -17.84
CA ASP A 549 -5.76 -18.86 -18.38
C ASP A 549 -6.54 -19.34 -19.63
N ASN A 550 -7.85 -19.51 -19.50
CA ASN A 550 -8.72 -20.12 -20.52
C ASN A 550 -8.21 -21.49 -20.99
N ASP A 551 -7.90 -21.60 -22.28
CA ASP A 551 -7.40 -22.80 -22.94
C ASP A 551 -5.86 -22.92 -22.88
N ALA A 552 -5.15 -22.03 -22.19
CA ALA A 552 -3.69 -22.09 -22.08
C ALA A 552 -3.24 -22.30 -20.63
N ILE A 553 -2.28 -23.20 -20.41
CA ILE A 553 -1.55 -23.31 -19.14
C ILE A 553 -0.23 -22.57 -19.33
N SER A 554 -0.01 -21.52 -18.56
CA SER A 554 1.20 -20.69 -18.64
C SER A 554 2.05 -20.80 -17.37
N ALA A 555 3.36 -20.65 -17.54
CA ALA A 555 4.27 -20.49 -16.42
C ALA A 555 4.07 -19.10 -15.82
N MET A 556 3.84 -19.03 -14.51
CA MET A 556 3.77 -17.78 -13.74
C MET A 556 5.10 -17.43 -13.08
N ARG A 557 6.08 -18.34 -13.16
CA ARG A 557 7.36 -18.26 -12.46
C ARG A 557 8.46 -18.82 -13.33
N ALA A 558 9.65 -18.24 -13.20
CA ALA A 558 10.84 -18.81 -13.79
C ALA A 558 11.26 -20.06 -13.01
N GLY A 559 11.58 -21.15 -13.70
CA GLY A 559 12.06 -22.37 -13.06
C GLY A 559 11.95 -23.60 -13.97
N LYS A 560 12.35 -24.75 -13.44
CA LYS A 560 12.34 -26.01 -14.18
C LYS A 560 10.93 -26.60 -14.16
N LEU A 561 10.36 -26.90 -15.32
CA LEU A 561 9.06 -27.57 -15.40
C LEU A 561 9.22 -29.06 -15.06
N SER A 562 8.66 -29.48 -13.94
CA SER A 562 8.69 -30.85 -13.41
C SER A 562 7.34 -31.54 -13.55
N TYR A 563 7.38 -32.87 -13.65
CA TYR A 563 6.24 -33.74 -13.85
C TYR A 563 6.26 -34.95 -12.92
N CYS A 564 5.09 -35.35 -12.41
CA CYS A 564 4.89 -36.60 -11.68
C CYS A 564 3.62 -37.31 -12.15
N LYS A 565 3.69 -38.64 -12.27
CA LYS A 565 2.56 -39.49 -12.67
C LYS A 565 1.52 -39.57 -11.52
N PRO A 566 0.20 -39.60 -11.81
CA PRO A 566 -0.45 -39.37 -13.10
C PRO A 566 -0.82 -37.89 -13.27
N ASN A 567 -0.20 -37.20 -14.22
CA ASN A 567 -0.59 -35.87 -14.72
C ASN A 567 -0.42 -34.68 -13.76
N LYS A 568 0.57 -34.68 -12.86
CA LYS A 568 0.90 -33.52 -12.00
C LYS A 568 2.07 -32.73 -12.58
N TYR A 569 1.90 -31.44 -12.85
CA TYR A 569 2.94 -30.56 -13.38
C TYR A 569 3.22 -29.38 -12.44
N TRP A 570 4.46 -28.98 -12.25
CA TRP A 570 4.80 -27.78 -11.49
C TRP A 570 6.10 -27.16 -11.98
N VAL A 571 6.29 -25.87 -11.73
CA VAL A 571 7.57 -25.19 -11.91
C VAL A 571 8.33 -25.27 -10.59
N GLU A 572 9.46 -25.98 -10.60
CA GLU A 572 10.48 -25.95 -9.56
C GLU A 572 11.28 -24.67 -9.66
N SER A 573 11.26 -23.88 -8.60
CA SER A 573 11.96 -22.61 -8.55
C SER A 573 12.66 -22.47 -7.20
N SER A 574 13.89 -21.98 -7.20
CA SER A 574 14.72 -21.81 -6.00
C SER A 574 14.31 -20.60 -5.17
N HIS A 575 13.01 -20.42 -4.93
CA HIS A 575 12.49 -19.35 -4.07
C HIS A 575 12.51 -19.80 -2.59
N LYS A 576 12.84 -18.85 -1.71
CA LYS A 576 12.79 -19.03 -0.25
C LYS A 576 11.38 -18.86 0.37
N ARG A 577 10.36 -18.58 -0.44
CA ARG A 577 8.98 -18.30 0.01
C ARG A 577 8.10 -19.55 -0.11
N TYR A 578 7.74 -20.13 1.03
CA TYR A 578 6.86 -21.29 1.12
C TYR A 578 5.38 -20.89 1.03
N ILE A 579 4.58 -21.71 0.34
CA ILE A 579 3.12 -21.55 0.27
C ILE A 579 2.53 -22.86 0.83
N PRO A 580 1.86 -22.82 2.00
CA PRO A 580 1.30 -24.00 2.63
C PRO A 580 0.27 -24.69 1.74
N ARG A 581 0.31 -26.02 1.68
CA ARG A 581 -0.73 -26.86 1.07
C ARG A 581 -1.18 -27.93 2.06
N PRO A 582 -2.44 -28.42 1.96
CA PRO A 582 -2.89 -29.51 2.80
C PRO A 582 -1.99 -30.74 2.61
N GLU A 583 -1.73 -31.44 3.71
CA GLU A 583 -0.82 -32.59 3.83
C GLU A 583 0.67 -32.29 3.66
N ASP A 584 1.08 -31.02 3.52
CA ASP A 584 2.52 -30.69 3.53
C ASP A 584 3.11 -30.90 4.94
N HIS A 585 4.26 -31.56 5.02
CA HIS A 585 5.05 -31.67 6.25
C HIS A 585 6.02 -30.49 6.36
N VAL A 586 6.03 -29.82 7.51
CA VAL A 586 6.77 -28.57 7.71
C VAL A 586 7.44 -28.52 9.08
N LEU A 587 8.52 -27.74 9.16
CA LEU A 587 9.13 -27.36 10.44
C LEU A 587 8.66 -25.96 10.85
N GLY A 588 7.94 -25.89 11.96
CA GLY A 588 7.38 -24.67 12.51
C GLY A 588 8.09 -24.23 13.79
N ILE A 589 8.20 -22.92 14.01
CA ILE A 589 8.71 -22.35 15.26
C ILE A 589 7.55 -21.68 15.98
N VAL A 590 7.31 -22.04 17.24
CA VAL A 590 6.26 -21.41 18.05
C VAL A 590 6.64 -19.96 18.31
N VAL A 591 5.76 -19.02 17.96
CA VAL A 591 5.96 -17.57 18.14
C VAL A 591 5.25 -17.08 19.39
N ASP A 592 4.02 -17.54 19.59
CA ASP A 592 3.15 -17.11 20.69
C ASP A 592 2.19 -18.23 21.09
N SER A 593 1.74 -18.20 22.34
CA SER A 593 0.80 -19.17 22.92
C SER A 593 -0.44 -18.44 23.43
N LYS A 594 -1.61 -18.79 22.89
CA LYS A 594 -2.91 -18.28 23.35
C LYS A 594 -3.74 -19.41 23.95
N THR A 595 -4.83 -19.05 24.63
CA THR A 595 -5.72 -19.99 25.34
C THR A 595 -6.15 -21.20 24.50
N ASP A 596 -6.42 -21.00 23.22
CA ASP A 596 -6.98 -22.04 22.35
C ASP A 596 -6.05 -22.48 21.20
N ASN A 597 -5.01 -21.72 20.90
CA ASN A 597 -4.11 -21.98 19.77
C ASN A 597 -2.68 -21.51 20.03
N PHE A 598 -1.71 -22.28 19.52
CA PHE A 598 -0.33 -21.84 19.35
C PHE A 598 -0.16 -21.18 17.98
N TRP A 599 0.52 -20.03 17.96
CA TRP A 599 0.91 -19.35 16.74
C TRP A 599 2.27 -19.85 16.30
N VAL A 600 2.37 -20.37 15.08
CA VAL A 600 3.56 -21.04 14.57
C VAL A 600 4.03 -20.37 13.28
N ASP A 601 5.29 -19.97 13.22
CA ASP A 601 5.92 -19.52 11.99
C ASP A 601 6.40 -20.72 11.17
N ILE A 602 5.84 -20.87 9.97
CA ILE A 602 6.20 -21.92 8.99
C ILE A 602 6.86 -21.36 7.72
N LYS A 603 7.38 -20.12 7.71
CA LYS A 603 7.88 -19.41 6.51
C LYS A 603 6.81 -19.19 5.42
N GLY A 604 5.54 -19.23 5.80
CA GLY A 604 4.40 -18.92 4.95
C GLY A 604 4.15 -17.41 4.82
N PRO A 605 3.20 -16.99 3.96
CA PRO A 605 2.80 -15.58 3.86
C PRO A 605 2.09 -15.06 5.13
N GLN A 606 1.60 -15.96 5.98
CA GLN A 606 0.93 -15.69 7.26
C GLN A 606 1.43 -16.70 8.29
N LEU A 607 1.33 -16.35 9.58
CA LEU A 607 1.51 -17.32 10.67
C LEU A 607 0.44 -18.41 10.59
N ALA A 608 0.77 -19.61 11.05
CA ALA A 608 -0.15 -20.73 11.09
C ALA A 608 -0.66 -20.98 12.51
N LEU A 609 -1.84 -21.56 12.63
CA LEU A 609 -2.51 -21.89 13.89
C LEU A 609 -2.34 -23.37 14.16
N LEU A 610 -1.83 -23.71 15.34
CA LEU A 610 -1.81 -25.07 15.86
C LEU A 610 -2.78 -25.15 17.04
N PRO A 611 -3.96 -25.75 16.88
CA PRO A 611 -4.93 -25.89 17.97
C PRO A 611 -4.35 -26.67 19.15
N VAL A 612 -4.68 -26.27 20.38
CA VAL A 612 -4.13 -26.90 21.60
C VAL A 612 -4.50 -28.38 21.76
N LEU A 613 -5.51 -28.85 21.03
CA LEU A 613 -5.98 -30.24 21.01
C LEU A 613 -5.42 -31.06 19.84
N ALA A 614 -4.65 -30.46 18.93
CA ALA A 614 -4.15 -31.11 17.72
C ALA A 614 -2.88 -31.94 17.98
N PHE A 615 -2.93 -32.79 19.02
CA PHE A 615 -1.87 -33.68 19.48
C PHE A 615 -2.46 -35.05 19.80
N GLU A 616 -1.62 -36.08 19.82
CA GLU A 616 -2.04 -37.41 20.24
C GLU A 616 -2.55 -37.37 21.69
N GLY A 617 -3.81 -37.74 21.90
CA GLY A 617 -4.46 -37.69 23.22
C GLY A 617 -4.79 -36.28 23.74
N GLY A 618 -4.82 -35.25 22.88
CA GLY A 618 -5.15 -33.88 23.25
C GLY A 618 -6.54 -33.73 23.86
N THR A 619 -6.61 -33.37 25.15
CA THR A 619 -7.87 -33.03 25.85
C THR A 619 -7.71 -31.69 26.56
N ARG A 620 -8.81 -31.02 26.94
CA ARG A 620 -8.75 -29.77 27.72
C ARG A 620 -8.00 -29.90 29.06
N ARG A 621 -7.76 -31.12 29.55
CA ARG A 621 -7.00 -31.41 30.78
C ARG A 621 -5.50 -31.65 30.51
N ASN A 622 -5.12 -31.96 29.27
CA ASN A 622 -3.76 -32.33 28.89
C ASN A 622 -3.29 -31.49 27.68
N ILE A 623 -3.13 -30.19 27.90
CA ILE A 623 -2.64 -29.26 26.88
C ILE A 623 -1.10 -29.19 26.99
N PRO A 624 -0.35 -29.46 25.91
CA PRO A 624 1.10 -29.34 25.93
C PRO A 624 1.53 -27.88 26.16
N LYS A 625 2.59 -27.66 26.93
CA LYS A 625 3.16 -26.32 27.15
C LYS A 625 4.37 -26.13 26.25
N PHE A 626 4.22 -25.34 25.19
CA PHE A 626 5.34 -24.91 24.34
C PHE A 626 5.76 -23.49 24.68
N GLU A 627 7.05 -23.30 24.89
CA GLU A 627 7.64 -21.96 25.01
C GLU A 627 7.81 -21.34 23.61
N ALA A 628 7.82 -20.01 23.56
CA ALA A 628 8.18 -19.31 22.34
C ALA A 628 9.59 -19.73 21.91
N SER A 629 9.78 -19.96 20.61
CA SER A 629 10.97 -20.54 19.96
C SER A 629 11.07 -22.07 19.97
N THR A 630 10.08 -22.80 20.47
CA THR A 630 10.06 -24.27 20.33
C THR A 630 9.95 -24.68 18.87
N LEU A 631 10.83 -25.59 18.41
CA LEU A 631 10.80 -26.16 17.06
C LEU A 631 9.89 -27.39 17.01
N LEU A 632 8.94 -27.41 16.09
CA LEU A 632 7.95 -28.46 15.92
C LEU A 632 7.99 -29.02 14.50
N TYR A 633 7.87 -30.34 14.37
CA TYR A 633 7.57 -31.01 13.10
C TYR A 633 6.06 -31.23 12.99
N LEU A 634 5.46 -30.66 11.95
CA LEU A 634 4.01 -30.44 11.85
C LEU A 634 3.49 -30.83 10.48
N ARG A 635 2.20 -31.18 10.43
CA ARG A 635 1.44 -31.39 9.21
C ARG A 635 0.48 -30.23 8.99
N VAL A 636 0.40 -29.72 7.77
CA VAL A 636 -0.62 -28.73 7.37
C VAL A 636 -1.93 -29.45 7.11
N VAL A 637 -2.98 -29.16 7.87
CA VAL A 637 -4.29 -29.81 7.74
C VAL A 637 -5.20 -29.04 6.78
N LYS A 638 -5.29 -27.72 6.99
CA LYS A 638 -6.24 -26.88 6.26
C LYS A 638 -5.59 -25.61 5.77
N THR A 639 -5.85 -25.29 4.51
CA THR A 639 -5.40 -24.03 3.90
C THR A 639 -6.58 -23.39 3.19
N ASN A 640 -7.06 -22.27 3.75
CA ASN A 640 -8.13 -21.49 3.13
C ASN A 640 -7.59 -20.13 2.69
N THR A 641 -7.96 -19.70 1.49
CA THR A 641 -7.64 -18.37 0.99
C THR A 641 -8.26 -17.32 1.90
N GLY A 642 -7.42 -16.63 2.68
CA GLY A 642 -7.84 -15.55 3.59
C GLY A 642 -7.84 -15.91 5.09
N MET A 643 -7.53 -17.16 5.46
CA MET A 643 -7.36 -17.57 6.86
C MET A 643 -5.96 -18.12 7.11
N ASN A 644 -5.52 -18.06 8.36
CA ASN A 644 -4.27 -18.67 8.80
C ASN A 644 -4.32 -20.19 8.54
N PRO A 645 -3.25 -20.80 7.99
CA PRO A 645 -3.19 -22.25 7.83
C PRO A 645 -3.34 -22.97 9.17
N GLU A 646 -4.09 -24.06 9.20
CA GLU A 646 -4.23 -24.91 10.39
C GLU A 646 -3.24 -26.07 10.34
N LEU A 647 -2.58 -26.33 11.47
CA LEU A 647 -1.56 -27.35 11.65
C LEU A 647 -2.03 -28.45 12.60
N SER A 648 -1.41 -29.62 12.50
CA SER A 648 -1.56 -30.71 13.47
C SER A 648 -0.24 -31.40 13.76
N CYS A 649 -0.08 -31.89 14.98
CA CYS A 649 0.97 -32.83 15.40
C CYS A 649 0.52 -34.29 15.30
N THR A 650 -0.47 -34.58 14.44
CA THR A 650 -0.96 -35.95 14.21
C THR A 650 -1.09 -36.26 12.74
N ASP A 651 -0.93 -37.54 12.40
CA ASP A 651 -1.24 -38.08 11.09
C ASP A 651 -2.76 -38.08 10.81
N ALA A 652 -3.14 -38.53 9.61
CA ALA A 652 -4.55 -38.63 9.22
C ALA A 652 -5.38 -39.57 10.11
N SER A 653 -4.73 -40.46 10.87
CA SER A 653 -5.36 -41.39 11.81
C SER A 653 -5.40 -40.89 13.26
N GLY A 654 -4.83 -39.71 13.54
CA GLY A 654 -4.80 -39.09 14.87
C GLY A 654 -3.62 -39.52 15.76
N LYS A 655 -2.63 -40.25 15.24
CA LYS A 655 -1.42 -40.66 15.97
C LYS A 655 -0.28 -39.67 15.74
N ALA A 656 0.67 -39.56 16.68
CA ALA A 656 1.76 -38.60 16.58
C ALA A 656 2.68 -38.87 15.38
N ALA A 657 2.88 -40.13 14.95
CA ALA A 657 3.54 -40.50 13.68
C ALA A 657 4.76 -39.63 13.27
N LEU A 658 5.67 -39.38 14.22
CA LEU A 658 6.90 -38.55 14.11
C LEU A 658 6.71 -37.02 14.20
N PHE A 659 5.48 -36.52 14.24
CA PHE A 659 5.16 -35.12 14.48
C PHE A 659 5.26 -34.77 15.98
N GLY A 660 5.66 -33.54 16.27
CA GLY A 660 5.86 -33.08 17.64
C GLY A 660 7.10 -32.21 17.82
N PRO A 661 7.49 -31.91 19.07
CA PRO A 661 8.65 -31.09 19.36
C PRO A 661 9.95 -31.82 19.01
N LEU A 662 10.81 -31.16 18.26
CA LEU A 662 12.17 -31.61 17.99
C LEU A 662 13.10 -31.02 19.06
N ARG A 663 13.84 -31.90 19.73
CA ARG A 663 14.77 -31.53 20.80
C ARG A 663 16.18 -31.86 20.38
N ASP A 664 17.11 -31.00 20.78
CA ASP A 664 18.53 -31.12 20.44
C ASP A 664 18.75 -31.07 18.91
N GLY A 665 19.99 -30.97 18.43
CA GLY A 665 20.27 -30.84 16.99
C GLY A 665 20.23 -29.41 16.43
N PHE A 666 20.44 -29.32 15.10
CA PHE A 666 20.67 -28.06 14.39
C PHE A 666 19.67 -27.91 13.24
N MET A 667 18.98 -26.76 13.22
CA MET A 667 18.07 -26.40 12.14
C MET A 667 18.72 -25.37 11.21
N PHE A 668 18.72 -25.66 9.91
CA PHE A 668 19.20 -24.76 8.87
C PHE A 668 18.15 -24.57 7.77
N GLU A 669 18.29 -23.48 7.02
CA GLU A 669 17.37 -23.13 5.96
C GLU A 669 17.91 -23.51 4.58
N THR A 670 17.04 -24.04 3.73
CA THR A 670 17.32 -24.46 2.35
C THR A 670 16.29 -23.88 1.37
N SER A 671 16.52 -24.04 0.07
CA SER A 671 15.47 -23.75 -0.91
C SER A 671 14.36 -24.80 -0.81
N THR A 672 13.13 -24.42 -1.16
CA THR A 672 12.01 -25.37 -1.21
C THR A 672 12.22 -26.47 -2.25
N GLY A 673 13.05 -26.21 -3.28
CA GLY A 673 13.50 -27.20 -4.25
C GLY A 673 14.42 -28.25 -3.62
N LEU A 674 15.45 -27.82 -2.87
CA LEU A 674 16.33 -28.72 -2.14
C LEU A 674 15.55 -29.57 -1.13
N SER A 675 14.60 -29.00 -0.39
CA SER A 675 13.74 -29.79 0.53
C SER A 675 12.97 -30.89 -0.18
N ARG A 676 12.43 -30.63 -1.38
CA ARG A 676 11.75 -31.65 -2.19
C ARG A 676 12.71 -32.71 -2.71
N MET A 677 13.91 -32.31 -3.11
CA MET A 677 14.96 -33.24 -3.52
C MET A 677 15.39 -34.15 -2.36
N LEU A 678 15.54 -33.62 -1.14
CA LEU A 678 15.88 -34.41 0.04
C LEU A 678 14.78 -35.43 0.41
N LEU A 679 13.52 -35.10 0.14
CA LEU A 679 12.36 -35.98 0.35
C LEU A 679 12.00 -36.84 -0.89
N SER A 680 12.85 -36.89 -1.92
CA SER A 680 12.56 -37.62 -3.15
C SER A 680 12.52 -39.13 -2.93
N SER A 681 11.73 -39.83 -3.77
CA SER A 681 11.77 -41.28 -3.92
C SER A 681 12.14 -41.62 -5.37
N PRO A 682 13.28 -42.28 -5.65
CA PRO A 682 14.24 -42.87 -4.71
C PRO A 682 15.01 -41.84 -3.85
N THR A 683 15.55 -42.29 -2.72
CA THR A 683 16.25 -41.45 -1.73
C THR A 683 17.33 -40.59 -2.38
N CYS A 684 17.41 -39.33 -1.95
CA CYS A 684 18.39 -38.38 -2.47
C CYS A 684 19.83 -38.93 -2.35
N PRO A 685 20.64 -38.90 -3.42
CA PRO A 685 22.00 -39.47 -3.41
C PRO A 685 22.91 -38.94 -2.30
N VAL A 686 22.73 -37.67 -1.90
CA VAL A 686 23.49 -37.08 -0.78
C VAL A 686 23.13 -37.72 0.56
N ILE A 687 21.85 -37.99 0.84
CA ILE A 687 21.39 -38.63 2.08
C ILE A 687 21.83 -40.09 2.10
N GLU A 688 21.64 -40.79 0.97
CA GLU A 688 22.05 -42.19 0.82
C GLU A 688 23.55 -42.35 1.07
N ALA A 689 24.39 -41.47 0.49
CA ALA A 689 25.84 -41.53 0.67
C ALA A 689 26.27 -41.19 2.11
N LEU A 690 25.63 -40.20 2.76
CA LEU A 690 25.93 -39.84 4.15
C LEU A 690 25.53 -40.96 5.12
N GLY A 691 24.35 -41.55 4.92
CA GLY A 691 23.81 -42.61 5.78
C GLY A 691 24.62 -43.92 5.76
N LYS A 692 25.49 -44.13 4.76
CA LYS A 692 26.38 -45.32 4.71
C LYS A 692 27.46 -45.31 5.79
N LYS A 693 27.91 -44.14 6.23
CA LYS A 693 29.04 -44.02 7.20
C LYS A 693 28.69 -43.20 8.46
N LEU A 694 27.64 -42.39 8.43
CA LEU A 694 27.26 -41.52 9.54
C LEU A 694 25.86 -41.89 10.04
N SER A 695 25.71 -42.00 11.36
CA SER A 695 24.40 -42.14 12.01
C SER A 695 23.89 -40.76 12.41
N PHE A 696 22.74 -40.36 11.85
CA PHE A 696 22.08 -39.09 12.16
C PHE A 696 20.57 -39.20 11.96
N GLU A 697 19.83 -38.36 12.68
CA GLU A 697 18.39 -38.14 12.51
C GLU A 697 18.18 -36.89 11.66
N ILE A 698 17.10 -36.90 10.86
CA ILE A 698 16.75 -35.77 10.00
C ILE A 698 15.23 -35.58 9.95
N ALA A 699 14.81 -34.32 10.02
CA ALA A 699 13.45 -33.89 9.67
C ALA A 699 13.53 -32.82 8.59
N VAL A 700 12.84 -33.04 7.46
CA VAL A 700 12.84 -32.11 6.33
C VAL A 700 11.45 -31.50 6.21
N GLY A 701 11.36 -30.18 6.35
CA GLY A 701 10.14 -29.43 6.07
C GLY A 701 10.11 -28.94 4.63
N LEU A 702 8.98 -29.13 3.92
CA LEU A 702 8.75 -28.60 2.57
C LEU A 702 8.80 -27.06 2.50
N ASN A 703 8.85 -26.40 3.66
CA ASN A 703 9.02 -24.97 3.82
C ASN A 703 10.47 -24.48 3.74
N GLY A 704 11.43 -25.32 3.36
CA GLY A 704 12.82 -24.90 3.26
C GLY A 704 13.52 -24.81 4.62
N ARG A 705 13.08 -25.59 5.60
CA ARG A 705 13.75 -25.78 6.88
C ARG A 705 14.11 -27.26 7.01
N VAL A 706 15.32 -27.54 7.48
CA VAL A 706 15.82 -28.89 7.69
C VAL A 706 16.44 -28.94 9.08
N TRP A 707 16.08 -29.95 9.85
CA TRP A 707 16.64 -30.22 11.17
C TRP A 707 17.44 -31.51 11.12
N VAL A 708 18.63 -31.50 11.70
CA VAL A 708 19.54 -32.65 11.78
C VAL A 708 20.05 -32.81 13.19
N ASN A 709 20.08 -34.04 13.68
CA ASN A 709 20.63 -34.38 14.99
C ASN A 709 21.56 -35.60 14.91
N SER A 710 22.61 -35.61 15.73
CA SER A 710 23.55 -36.74 15.86
C SER A 710 24.27 -36.61 17.20
N ALA A 711 24.78 -37.72 17.72
CA ALA A 711 25.51 -37.74 18.99
C ALA A 711 26.76 -36.82 19.00
N ALA A 712 27.40 -36.63 17.84
CA ALA A 712 28.57 -35.77 17.71
C ALA A 712 28.25 -34.48 16.92
N PRO A 713 28.50 -33.28 17.49
CA PRO A 713 28.28 -32.01 16.78
C PRO A 713 29.05 -31.89 15.45
N ARG A 714 30.25 -32.51 15.37
CA ARG A 714 31.05 -32.59 14.14
C ARG A 714 30.26 -33.26 13.00
N THR A 715 29.53 -34.33 13.30
CA THR A 715 28.68 -35.04 12.32
C THR A 715 27.54 -34.15 11.85
N VAL A 716 26.88 -33.43 12.76
CA VAL A 716 25.78 -32.51 12.43
C VAL A 716 26.23 -31.43 11.44
N ILE A 717 27.38 -30.80 11.68
CA ILE A 717 27.95 -29.76 10.81
C ILE A 717 28.25 -30.32 9.41
N ILE A 718 28.82 -31.53 9.35
CA ILE A 718 29.20 -32.17 8.07
C ILE A 718 27.97 -32.52 7.26
N VAL A 719 26.95 -33.11 7.90
CA VAL A 719 25.69 -33.47 7.26
C VAL A 719 24.98 -32.22 6.74
N ALA A 720 24.87 -31.17 7.58
CA ALA A 720 24.23 -29.91 7.17
C ALA A 720 24.96 -29.25 5.99
N ASN A 721 26.30 -29.17 6.03
CA ASN A 721 27.10 -28.59 4.95
C ASN A 721 27.03 -29.41 3.67
N ALA A 722 27.06 -30.74 3.76
CA ALA A 722 26.91 -31.61 2.59
C ALA A 722 25.54 -31.42 1.92
N MET A 723 24.46 -31.30 2.71
CA MET A 723 23.12 -31.04 2.17
C MET A 723 23.02 -29.66 1.51
N MET A 724 23.50 -28.59 2.16
CA MET A 724 23.45 -27.24 1.60
C MET A 724 24.24 -27.11 0.28
N ASN A 725 25.38 -27.81 0.18
CA ASN A 725 26.20 -27.77 -1.03
C ASN A 725 25.73 -28.72 -2.14
N SER A 726 24.72 -29.57 -1.88
CA SER A 726 24.22 -30.54 -2.85
C SER A 726 23.25 -29.97 -3.89
N GLU A 727 22.67 -28.79 -3.64
CA GLU A 727 21.55 -28.23 -4.43
C GLU A 727 21.86 -28.06 -5.92
N SER A 728 23.09 -27.65 -6.26
CA SER A 728 23.52 -27.41 -7.65
C SER A 728 24.27 -28.58 -8.29
N LEU A 729 24.44 -29.69 -7.56
CA LEU A 729 25.25 -30.83 -7.99
C LEU A 729 24.36 -31.93 -8.57
N SER A 730 24.84 -32.58 -9.65
CA SER A 730 24.24 -33.82 -10.15
C SER A 730 24.39 -34.96 -9.14
N GLY A 731 23.55 -36.00 -9.22
CA GLY A 731 23.61 -37.14 -8.29
C GLY A 731 24.97 -37.82 -8.21
N THR A 732 25.72 -37.90 -9.33
CA THR A 732 27.09 -38.42 -9.35
C THR A 732 28.06 -37.50 -8.63
N GLN A 733 27.95 -36.18 -8.85
CA GLN A 733 28.77 -35.18 -8.16
C GLN A 733 28.48 -35.13 -6.65
N GLN A 734 27.22 -35.31 -6.24
CA GLN A 734 26.82 -35.41 -4.84
C GLN A 734 27.52 -36.58 -4.14
N ARG A 735 27.55 -37.77 -4.78
CA ARG A 735 28.25 -38.95 -4.23
C ARG A 735 29.76 -38.70 -4.07
N ILE A 736 30.40 -38.19 -5.12
CA ILE A 736 31.85 -37.88 -5.08
C ILE A 736 32.17 -36.84 -4.00
N MET A 737 31.33 -35.82 -3.84
CA MET A 737 31.48 -34.81 -2.80
C MET A 737 31.42 -35.44 -1.41
N VAL A 738 30.42 -36.29 -1.15
CA VAL A 738 30.26 -36.96 0.14
C VAL A 738 31.41 -37.91 0.42
N GLU A 739 31.88 -38.69 -0.55
CA GLU A 739 33.05 -39.57 -0.40
C GLU A 739 34.31 -38.80 -0.03
N LYS A 740 34.58 -37.66 -0.69
CA LYS A 740 35.70 -36.78 -0.37
C LYS A 740 35.58 -36.17 1.04
N LEU A 741 34.38 -35.80 1.45
CA LEU A 741 34.13 -35.28 2.81
C LEU A 741 34.36 -36.35 3.86
N LEU A 742 33.91 -37.59 3.61
CA LEU A 742 34.07 -38.71 4.53
C LEU A 742 35.52 -39.20 4.62
N ALA A 743 36.29 -39.14 3.53
CA ALA A 743 37.72 -39.45 3.55
C ALA A 743 38.49 -38.52 4.50
N LYS A 744 38.24 -37.20 4.41
CA LYS A 744 38.85 -36.18 5.29
C LYS A 744 38.46 -36.25 6.77
N ILE A 745 37.48 -37.09 7.11
CA ILE A 745 37.03 -37.29 8.51
C ILE A 745 37.71 -38.53 9.11
N SER A 746 38.16 -39.45 8.25
CA SER A 746 38.79 -40.72 8.62
C SER A 746 40.31 -40.58 8.83
N ASP A 747 40.91 -39.53 8.27
CA ASP A 747 42.23 -38.99 8.61
C ASP A 747 42.11 -37.99 9.76
#